data_AF-A0A258ALY5-F1
#
_entry.id   AF-A0A258ALY5-F1
#
_cell.length_a   1.000
_cell.length_b   1.000
_cell.length_c   1.000
_cell.angle_alpha   90.00
_cell.angle_beta   90.00
_cell.angle_gamma   90.00
#
_symmetry.space_group_name_H-M   'P 1'
#
loop_
_entity.id
_entity.type
_entity.pdbx_description
1 polymer ?
#
loop_
_entity_poly.entity_id
_entity_poly.type
_entity_poly.pdbx_seq_one_letter_code
_entity_poly.pdbx_strand_id
1 'polypeptide(L)'
;MELKRLYDDHFAETVLKRMTSGKTGGAMTKKMLCDWMGEHIGPKTTPKPGQEGKGKEIIEMPKATGRARFSRPALRLVKELLLSGLSPAEFKAALLDLNNPAYDELRKAVKLVGDGGREMNTQEMRGMIAADLDFLDNIGASWDKISIRDERLEAISELTQAEKEARQAAITRMIGMEINPKIRHRLTLLDHILDEVIADGRPLDRVVLEFAREEWLGPKRRKELMDFQAERKQQNITARLSLGGEVTQKAVLKHQLLTEQGGRCLFCGKNFSNPKTTNVAHGELSFENAHLAHIVADSKGGPRAYVNLVLACDGCNRAQENRYHADAFAQNRFPIGWDAFMGIVSGCAGMRPFKKKILCTKSEDEAALMVQNKTALQETAWIAKLARVLICLKLGWKLDAEGEERRIVVVTGSVTNRVATRYGLYSLLGGPERVKKLADAKAAIETAVKNVEEASDDELDKLCDDFPKEWKMKKRKGADHWDKDHALWLLRRLHIANEDEINEKDRKDDRHHALDAMVLSFLSHKAGNPRESLYFGLPPGKNWKEEFSLRLSSVQAESLRFEKPVLRETIYGLRPGESGKLSAVIRREVFPMAYGGLTPDGKLIKFAVGNLRSRLPSIRIKSISSLLGAIANDLEGIADGQKREKEWYLLCQDLRLKPNGPLIKKVSCWSDKPEQANYCNMSKDWTPEREAAGKGQWRCAKGSHQGQWVYLDTLSKPRIRAVKVFESIAKVKSDLEADSDCARVVMFLQSGCIVKIDGEVKSGAKKLPEGNYRVGGVEEAARKIDLYSAGGTKFEKIPLTSLLTQNFRRVH
;
A
#
# COMPACT_ATOMS: atom_id res chain seq x y z
N MET A 1 36.66 -15.16 -3.55
CA MET A 1 36.81 -16.23 -4.56
C MET A 1 35.77 -17.33 -4.38
N GLU A 2 35.58 -17.85 -3.16
CA GLU A 2 34.55 -18.86 -2.82
C GLU A 2 33.15 -18.53 -3.36
N LEU A 3 32.69 -17.28 -3.21
CA LEU A 3 31.39 -16.81 -3.69
C LEU A 3 31.26 -16.80 -5.22
N LYS A 4 32.36 -16.55 -5.93
CA LYS A 4 32.40 -16.60 -7.39
C LYS A 4 32.36 -18.05 -7.86
N ARG A 5 33.12 -18.93 -7.19
CA ARG A 5 33.07 -20.38 -7.42
C ARG A 5 31.66 -20.94 -7.18
N LEU A 6 31.03 -20.62 -6.06
CA LEU A 6 29.65 -21.04 -5.75
C LEU A 6 28.63 -20.49 -6.74
N TYR A 7 28.82 -19.27 -7.26
CA TYR A 7 27.94 -18.71 -8.29
C TYR A 7 28.14 -19.40 -9.64
N ASP A 8 29.38 -19.66 -10.03
CA ASP A 8 29.73 -20.34 -11.28
C ASP A 8 29.29 -21.82 -11.24
N ASP A 9 29.45 -22.49 -10.10
CA ASP A 9 28.99 -23.87 -9.84
C ASP A 9 27.46 -23.94 -9.84
N HIS A 10 26.77 -23.00 -9.18
CA HIS A 10 25.30 -22.95 -9.19
C HIS A 10 24.74 -22.62 -10.58
N PHE A 11 25.42 -21.75 -11.34
CA PHE A 11 25.07 -21.44 -12.72
C PHE A 11 25.26 -22.66 -13.63
N ALA A 12 26.38 -23.38 -13.49
CA ALA A 12 26.64 -24.62 -14.21
C ALA A 12 25.59 -25.69 -13.89
N GLU A 13 25.29 -25.90 -12.60
CA GLU A 13 24.38 -26.98 -12.19
C GLU A 13 22.92 -26.70 -12.56
N THR A 14 22.47 -25.45 -12.50
CA THR A 14 21.06 -25.09 -12.70
C THR A 14 20.73 -24.82 -14.17
N VAL A 15 21.68 -24.27 -14.93
CA VAL A 15 21.46 -23.87 -16.33
C VAL A 15 21.80 -25.01 -17.29
N LEU A 16 22.89 -25.77 -17.09
CA LEU A 16 23.22 -26.89 -18.00
C LEU A 16 22.29 -28.10 -17.81
N LYS A 17 21.91 -28.49 -16.58
CA LYS A 17 20.95 -29.61 -16.38
C LYS A 17 19.58 -29.33 -16.99
N ARG A 18 19.15 -28.06 -17.05
CA ARG A 18 17.88 -27.66 -17.68
C ARG A 18 17.94 -27.64 -19.21
N MET A 19 19.14 -27.50 -19.78
CA MET A 19 19.33 -27.54 -21.23
C MET A 19 19.44 -28.98 -21.78
N THR A 20 19.81 -29.97 -20.96
CA THR A 20 19.96 -31.37 -21.40
C THR A 20 18.69 -32.23 -21.25
N SER A 21 17.65 -31.77 -20.56
CA SER A 21 16.43 -32.56 -20.29
C SER A 21 15.26 -32.36 -21.26
N GLY A 22 15.46 -31.68 -22.40
CA GLY A 22 14.40 -31.38 -23.36
C GLY A 22 14.78 -31.70 -24.80
N LYS A 23 14.14 -32.73 -25.38
CA LYS A 23 14.25 -33.16 -26.78
C LYS A 23 14.00 -32.00 -27.76
N THR A 24 15.05 -31.50 -28.40
CA THR A 24 15.15 -31.09 -29.82
C THR A 24 16.59 -30.65 -30.10
N GLY A 25 17.17 -31.15 -31.18
CA GLY A 25 18.61 -31.09 -31.47
C GLY A 25 19.19 -29.70 -31.74
N GLY A 26 20.51 -29.62 -31.56
CA GLY A 26 21.36 -28.47 -31.90
C GLY A 26 21.86 -27.73 -30.67
N ALA A 27 23.05 -28.08 -30.16
CA ALA A 27 23.71 -27.33 -29.11
C ALA A 27 24.16 -25.96 -29.65
N MET A 28 23.39 -24.91 -29.40
CA MET A 28 23.82 -23.53 -29.64
C MET A 28 24.87 -23.12 -28.60
N THR A 29 26.04 -22.68 -29.05
CA THR A 29 27.05 -22.12 -28.14
C THR A 29 26.61 -20.73 -27.64
N LYS A 30 27.13 -20.29 -26.49
CA LYS A 30 26.89 -18.95 -25.92
C LYS A 30 27.18 -17.83 -26.94
N LYS A 31 28.14 -18.05 -27.84
CA LYS A 31 28.47 -17.15 -28.94
C LYS A 31 27.33 -17.08 -29.97
N MET A 32 26.80 -18.23 -30.42
CA MET A 32 25.66 -18.28 -31.34
C MET A 32 24.39 -17.64 -30.78
N LEU A 33 24.14 -17.74 -29.47
CA LEU A 33 23.02 -17.06 -28.83
C LEU A 33 23.19 -15.54 -28.84
N CYS A 34 24.41 -15.05 -28.59
CA CYS A 34 24.72 -13.62 -28.68
C CYS A 34 24.61 -13.08 -30.11
N ASP A 35 25.07 -13.86 -31.10
CA ASP A 35 25.00 -13.48 -32.52
C ASP A 35 23.55 -13.50 -33.03
N TRP A 36 22.76 -14.52 -32.66
CA TRP A 36 21.32 -14.59 -32.98
C TRP A 36 20.52 -13.45 -32.35
N MET A 37 20.80 -13.12 -31.08
CA MET A 37 20.18 -11.96 -30.41
C MET A 37 20.57 -10.63 -31.07
N GLY A 38 21.79 -10.52 -31.61
CA GLY A 38 22.25 -9.35 -32.35
C GLY A 38 21.55 -9.17 -33.70
N GLU A 39 21.28 -10.26 -34.42
CA GLU A 39 20.60 -10.23 -35.73
C GLU A 39 19.08 -10.08 -35.63
N HIS A 40 18.44 -10.66 -34.60
CA HIS A 40 16.98 -10.81 -34.55
C HIS A 40 16.29 -9.89 -33.53
N ILE A 41 17.05 -9.33 -32.58
CA ILE A 41 16.56 -8.34 -31.61
C ILE A 41 17.36 -7.07 -31.86
N GLY A 42 16.87 -6.26 -32.81
CA GLY A 42 17.54 -5.02 -33.25
C GLY A 42 17.99 -4.12 -32.09
N PRO A 43 18.96 -3.22 -32.36
CA PRO A 43 19.66 -2.47 -31.31
C PRO A 43 18.68 -1.72 -30.42
N LYS A 44 18.88 -1.86 -29.10
CA LYS A 44 18.19 -1.16 -28.01
C LYS A 44 17.54 0.15 -28.48
N THR A 45 16.21 0.17 -28.57
CA THR A 45 15.42 1.40 -28.82
C THR A 45 15.30 2.29 -27.57
N THR A 46 16.36 2.35 -26.77
CA THR A 46 16.56 3.42 -25.80
C THR A 46 17.61 4.35 -26.41
N PRO A 47 17.27 5.61 -26.75
CA PRO A 47 18.25 6.54 -27.29
C PRO A 47 19.39 6.68 -26.28
N LYS A 48 20.62 6.58 -26.78
CA LYS A 48 21.80 6.93 -26.00
C LYS A 48 21.75 8.44 -25.72
N PRO A 49 22.21 8.92 -24.56
CA PRO A 49 22.29 10.35 -24.28
C PRO A 49 23.05 11.06 -25.43
N GLY A 50 22.46 12.12 -25.98
CA GLY A 50 23.03 12.85 -27.13
C GLY A 50 22.68 12.34 -28.54
N GLN A 51 21.77 11.37 -28.71
CA GLN A 51 21.25 11.00 -30.04
C GLN A 51 19.74 11.23 -30.17
N GLU A 52 19.33 11.79 -31.32
CA GLU A 52 17.92 11.97 -31.68
C GLU A 52 17.19 10.61 -31.82
N GLY A 53 16.22 10.37 -30.95
CA GLY A 53 15.19 9.36 -31.17
C GLY A 53 13.94 10.02 -31.75
N LYS A 54 13.38 9.48 -32.83
CA LYS A 54 12.13 9.98 -33.43
C LYS A 54 11.02 10.12 -32.37
N GLY A 55 10.69 11.37 -32.00
CA GLY A 55 9.50 11.73 -31.23
C GLY A 55 9.62 11.76 -29.70
N LYS A 56 10.82 11.89 -29.12
CA LYS A 56 11.00 12.18 -27.67
C LYS A 56 12.07 13.25 -27.46
N GLU A 57 11.90 14.08 -26.44
CA GLU A 57 12.88 15.08 -26.02
C GLU A 57 14.27 14.47 -25.86
N ILE A 58 15.28 15.23 -26.31
CA ILE A 58 16.69 14.86 -26.23
C ILE A 58 17.03 14.64 -24.75
N ILE A 59 17.42 13.41 -24.41
CA ILE A 59 18.06 13.15 -23.11
C ILE A 59 19.42 13.83 -23.18
N GLU A 60 19.54 14.98 -22.50
CA GLU A 60 20.81 15.70 -22.36
C GLU A 60 21.90 14.73 -21.91
N MET A 61 23.06 14.81 -22.56
CA MET A 61 24.25 14.11 -22.10
C MET A 61 24.51 14.52 -20.64
N PRO A 62 24.81 13.56 -19.73
CA PRO A 62 25.25 13.93 -18.39
C PRO A 62 26.40 14.93 -18.51
N LYS A 63 26.30 16.08 -17.83
CA LYS A 63 27.37 17.09 -17.81
C LYS A 63 28.70 16.40 -17.48
N ALA A 64 29.71 16.60 -18.32
CA ALA A 64 31.07 16.10 -18.08
C ALA A 64 31.65 16.63 -16.76
N THR A 65 31.13 17.77 -16.32
CA THR A 65 31.42 18.39 -15.03
C THR A 65 30.25 18.19 -14.06
N GLY A 66 30.52 17.45 -12.98
CA GLY A 66 29.55 17.18 -11.92
C GLY A 66 30.16 16.37 -10.78
N ARG A 67 29.72 16.66 -9.54
CA ARG A 67 30.28 16.17 -8.25
C ARG A 67 30.42 14.63 -8.12
N ALA A 68 29.80 13.84 -9.01
CA ALA A 68 29.77 12.38 -8.94
C ALA A 68 31.02 11.66 -9.47
N ARG A 69 31.87 12.30 -10.28
CA ARG A 69 33.16 11.70 -10.74
C ARG A 69 34.27 11.92 -9.71
N PHE A 70 34.34 13.10 -9.08
CA PHE A 70 35.32 13.43 -8.05
C PHE A 70 35.02 12.80 -6.68
N SER A 71 33.76 12.46 -6.39
CA SER A 71 33.37 11.87 -5.10
C SER A 71 33.64 10.36 -5.00
N ARG A 72 33.87 9.64 -6.10
CA ARG A 72 34.08 8.18 -6.06
C ARG A 72 35.42 7.77 -5.44
N PRO A 73 36.56 8.40 -5.79
CA PRO A 73 37.82 8.17 -5.09
C PRO A 73 37.74 8.57 -3.61
N ALA A 74 37.20 9.75 -3.30
CA ALA A 74 37.00 10.23 -1.94
C ALA A 74 36.11 9.29 -1.10
N LEU A 75 34.98 8.82 -1.64
CA LEU A 75 34.10 7.88 -0.94
C LEU A 75 34.73 6.50 -0.73
N ARG A 76 35.58 6.03 -1.66
CA ARG A 76 36.36 4.80 -1.44
C ARG A 76 37.37 5.00 -0.33
N LEU A 77 38.10 6.10 -0.35
CA LEU A 77 39.09 6.43 0.69
C LEU A 77 38.42 6.52 2.07
N VAL A 78 37.31 7.26 2.19
CA VAL A 78 36.55 7.37 3.46
C VAL A 78 35.98 6.03 3.90
N LYS A 79 35.46 5.21 2.97
CA LYS A 79 34.97 3.86 3.29
C LYS A 79 36.09 2.98 3.83
N GLU A 80 37.22 2.92 3.14
CA GLU A 80 38.33 2.06 3.57
C GLU A 80 38.98 2.59 4.85
N LEU A 81 39.06 3.91 5.05
CA LEU A 81 39.47 4.53 6.32
C LEU A 81 38.58 4.03 7.48
N LEU A 82 37.25 4.16 7.34
CA LEU A 82 36.29 3.70 8.34
C LEU A 82 36.37 2.19 8.61
N LEU A 83 36.57 1.37 7.58
CA LEU A 83 36.62 -0.09 7.72
C LEU A 83 37.97 -0.60 8.24
N SER A 84 39.05 0.17 8.07
CA SER A 84 40.38 -0.20 8.54
C SER A 84 40.52 -0.13 10.06
N GLY A 85 39.73 0.71 10.72
CA GLY A 85 39.87 1.01 12.16
C GLY A 85 41.11 1.85 12.51
N LEU A 86 41.91 2.26 11.53
CA LEU A 86 43.11 3.10 11.71
C LEU A 86 42.71 4.57 11.86
N SER A 87 43.45 5.34 12.66
CA SER A 87 43.31 6.80 12.66
C SER A 87 43.68 7.37 11.27
N PRO A 88 43.23 8.58 10.90
CA PRO A 88 43.56 9.18 9.60
C PRO A 88 45.06 9.27 9.31
N ALA A 89 45.87 9.53 10.35
CA ALA A 89 47.34 9.57 10.26
C ALA A 89 47.94 8.17 10.04
N GLU A 90 47.51 7.16 10.82
CA GLU A 90 47.96 5.78 10.66
C GLU A 90 47.52 5.19 9.31
N PHE A 91 46.32 5.55 8.85
CA PHE A 91 45.78 5.13 7.56
C PHE A 91 46.58 5.73 6.40
N LYS A 92 46.94 7.01 6.48
CA LYS A 92 47.85 7.65 5.52
C LYS A 92 49.20 6.94 5.51
N ALA A 93 49.81 6.72 6.68
CA ALA A 93 51.08 6.03 6.80
C ALA A 93 51.03 4.61 6.22
N ALA A 94 49.97 3.85 6.50
CA ALA A 94 49.74 2.52 5.95
C ALA A 94 49.62 2.51 4.42
N LEU A 95 48.96 3.53 3.84
CA LEU A 95 48.86 3.67 2.40
C LEU A 95 50.20 4.06 1.74
N LEU A 96 51.03 4.85 2.41
CA LEU A 96 52.34 5.31 1.92
C LEU A 96 53.49 4.33 2.18
N ASP A 97 53.32 3.36 3.08
CA ASP A 97 54.31 2.32 3.36
C ASP A 97 54.32 1.25 2.24
N LEU A 98 54.94 1.60 1.11
CA LEU A 98 55.04 0.76 -0.09
C LEU A 98 55.79 -0.55 0.14
N ASN A 99 56.55 -0.66 1.24
CA ASN A 99 57.36 -1.83 1.55
C ASN A 99 56.64 -2.86 2.43
N ASN A 100 55.44 -2.52 2.92
CA ASN A 100 54.67 -3.39 3.80
C ASN A 100 53.53 -4.09 3.04
N PRO A 101 53.65 -5.39 2.74
CA PRO A 101 52.65 -6.12 1.95
C PRO A 101 51.31 -6.28 2.67
N ALA A 102 51.26 -6.07 3.99
CA ALA A 102 50.00 -6.13 4.76
C ALA A 102 48.97 -5.09 4.28
N TYR A 103 49.42 -4.02 3.61
CA TYR A 103 48.57 -2.93 3.12
C TYR A 103 48.34 -2.97 1.60
N ASP A 104 48.78 -4.02 0.89
CA ASP A 104 48.60 -4.12 -0.57
C ASP A 104 47.13 -4.17 -0.98
N GLU A 105 46.31 -4.94 -0.25
CA GLU A 105 44.88 -5.02 -0.51
C GLU A 105 44.18 -3.69 -0.19
N LEU A 106 44.66 -2.97 0.82
CA LEU A 106 44.16 -1.64 1.17
C LEU A 106 44.47 -0.63 0.05
N ARG A 107 45.72 -0.57 -0.42
CA ARG A 107 46.16 0.27 -1.57
C ARG A 107 45.39 -0.06 -2.85
N LYS A 108 45.15 -1.34 -3.15
CA LYS A 108 44.33 -1.78 -4.29
C LYS A 108 42.87 -1.33 -4.14
N ALA A 109 42.31 -1.39 -2.93
CA ALA A 109 40.93 -0.99 -2.67
C ALA A 109 40.71 0.51 -2.88
N VAL A 110 41.65 1.36 -2.44
CA VAL A 110 41.60 2.82 -2.70
C VAL A 110 42.12 3.22 -4.07
N LYS A 111 42.74 2.29 -4.81
CA LYS A 111 43.38 2.50 -6.12
C LYS A 111 44.49 3.53 -6.08
N LEU A 112 45.35 3.45 -5.07
CA LEU A 112 46.57 4.24 -5.00
C LEU A 112 47.56 3.76 -6.08
N VAL A 113 48.10 4.66 -6.88
CA VAL A 113 49.06 4.35 -7.94
C VAL A 113 50.46 4.78 -7.50
N GLY A 114 51.43 3.88 -7.67
CA GLY A 114 52.82 4.10 -7.29
C GLY A 114 53.41 5.33 -7.99
N ASP A 115 54.23 6.05 -7.25
CA ASP A 115 54.71 7.39 -7.55
C ASP A 115 55.70 7.39 -8.72
N GLY A 116 55.19 7.33 -9.94
CA GLY A 116 55.97 7.44 -11.18
C GLY A 116 56.41 8.88 -11.49
N GLY A 117 56.72 9.69 -10.47
CA GLY A 117 57.41 10.97 -10.58
C GLY A 117 56.67 12.07 -11.35
N ARG A 118 55.38 12.31 -11.11
CA ARG A 118 54.68 13.49 -11.66
C ARG A 118 53.77 14.15 -10.63
N GLU A 119 53.98 15.45 -10.43
CA GLU A 119 53.33 16.28 -9.40
C GLU A 119 51.83 16.59 -9.64
N MET A 120 51.22 16.18 -10.77
CA MET A 120 49.77 16.35 -10.98
C MET A 120 49.14 15.20 -11.79
N ASN A 121 48.03 14.68 -11.29
CA ASN A 121 47.21 13.67 -11.96
C ASN A 121 46.28 14.33 -13.00
N THR A 122 46.78 14.59 -14.21
CA THR A 122 46.03 15.24 -15.29
C THR A 122 45.16 14.29 -16.13
N GLN A 123 45.10 12.98 -15.80
CA GLN A 123 44.34 11.99 -16.56
C GLN A 123 43.17 11.41 -15.76
N GLU A 124 41.96 11.55 -16.31
CA GLU A 124 40.65 11.22 -15.70
C GLU A 124 40.45 9.75 -15.20
N MET A 125 41.41 8.85 -15.40
CA MET A 125 41.27 7.39 -15.18
C MET A 125 42.41 6.75 -14.36
N ARG A 126 43.35 7.53 -13.81
CA ARG A 126 44.63 6.99 -13.29
C ARG A 126 44.69 6.60 -11.80
N GLY A 127 43.60 6.61 -11.03
CA GLY A 127 43.64 6.26 -9.59
C GLY A 127 44.10 7.42 -8.70
N MET A 128 44.27 7.19 -7.40
CA MET A 128 44.74 8.21 -6.43
C MET A 128 46.27 8.23 -6.38
N ILE A 129 46.89 9.39 -6.15
CA ILE A 129 48.34 9.53 -5.92
C ILE A 129 48.63 9.86 -4.45
N ALA A 130 49.90 9.78 -4.05
CA ALA A 130 50.32 10.05 -2.66
C ALA A 130 49.90 11.45 -2.18
N ALA A 131 50.07 12.48 -3.03
CA ALA A 131 49.66 13.85 -2.72
C ALA A 131 48.14 14.02 -2.49
N ASP A 132 47.30 13.15 -3.08
CA ASP A 132 45.86 13.17 -2.84
C ASP A 132 45.50 12.79 -1.39
N LEU A 133 46.45 12.26 -0.62
CA LEU A 133 46.28 11.88 0.78
C LEU A 133 46.64 13.01 1.76
N ASP A 134 47.18 14.13 1.30
CA ASP A 134 47.66 15.21 2.17
C ASP A 134 46.55 15.89 2.98
N PHE A 135 45.31 15.84 2.49
CA PHE A 135 44.17 16.34 3.26
C PHE A 135 43.94 15.54 4.56
N LEU A 136 44.41 14.28 4.67
CA LEU A 136 44.31 13.50 5.90
C LEU A 136 45.12 14.11 7.05
N ASP A 137 46.19 14.86 6.74
CA ASP A 137 46.99 15.56 7.76
C ASP A 137 46.19 16.69 8.41
N ASN A 138 45.28 17.31 7.67
CA ASN A 138 44.39 18.36 8.19
C ASN A 138 43.31 17.82 9.14
N ILE A 139 43.03 16.51 9.09
CA ILE A 139 42.07 15.82 9.96
C ILE A 139 42.71 15.50 11.32
N GLY A 140 44.02 15.24 11.36
CA GLY A 140 44.77 14.91 12.57
C GLY A 140 44.55 13.47 13.06
N ALA A 141 45.06 13.17 14.26
CA ALA A 141 45.05 11.81 14.82
C ALA A 141 43.69 11.37 15.42
N SER A 142 42.73 12.29 15.57
CA SER A 142 41.41 12.00 16.16
C SER A 142 40.32 11.91 15.09
N TRP A 143 39.35 11.02 15.35
CA TRP A 143 38.10 10.91 14.58
C TRP A 143 37.14 12.10 14.77
N ASP A 144 37.36 12.93 15.80
CA ASP A 144 36.44 14.02 16.19
C ASP A 144 36.29 15.11 15.13
N LYS A 145 37.24 15.23 14.20
CA LYS A 145 37.18 16.19 13.09
C LYS A 145 36.51 15.63 11.82
N ILE A 146 36.23 14.32 11.77
CA ILE A 146 35.49 13.71 10.65
C ILE A 146 34.00 13.80 10.95
N SER A 147 33.40 14.89 10.46
CA SER A 147 31.96 15.10 10.49
C SER A 147 31.43 15.10 9.06
N ILE A 148 30.58 14.15 8.69
CA ILE A 148 29.77 14.28 7.47
C ILE A 148 28.64 15.25 7.81
N ARG A 149 28.95 16.55 7.83
CA ARG A 149 27.93 17.60 7.99
C ARG A 149 27.08 17.62 6.72
N ASP A 150 25.76 17.60 6.88
CA ASP A 150 24.86 17.82 5.76
C ASP A 150 24.87 19.33 5.46
N GLU A 151 25.77 19.79 4.59
CA GLU A 151 25.88 21.19 4.10
C GLU A 151 24.53 21.77 3.65
N ARG A 152 23.57 20.89 3.31
CA ARG A 152 22.20 21.29 2.96
C ARG A 152 21.47 21.92 4.13
N LEU A 153 21.71 21.48 5.37
CA LEU A 153 21.02 22.00 6.56
C LEU A 153 21.43 23.44 6.87
N GLU A 154 22.72 23.77 6.74
CA GLU A 154 23.22 25.15 6.89
C GLU A 154 22.68 26.03 5.76
N ALA A 155 22.74 25.57 4.50
CA ALA A 155 22.15 26.28 3.37
C ALA A 155 20.63 26.48 3.52
N ILE A 156 19.90 25.52 4.10
CA ILE A 156 18.48 25.65 4.41
C ILE A 156 18.28 26.68 5.53
N SER A 157 19.11 26.68 6.57
CA SER A 157 19.03 27.65 7.66
C SER A 157 19.22 29.09 7.14
N GLU A 158 20.22 29.34 6.29
CA GLU A 158 20.41 30.63 5.64
C GLU A 158 19.20 31.02 4.76
N LEU A 159 18.70 30.09 3.96
CA LEU A 159 17.53 30.33 3.11
C LEU A 159 16.26 30.61 3.92
N THR A 160 16.09 30.06 5.14
CA THR A 160 14.91 30.37 5.96
C THR A 160 14.86 31.83 6.41
N GLN A 161 16.02 32.49 6.46
CA GLN A 161 16.15 33.91 6.81
C GLN A 161 16.08 34.82 5.58
N ALA A 162 15.98 34.27 4.37
CA ALA A 162 15.82 35.05 3.14
C ALA A 162 14.40 35.62 3.00
N GLU A 163 14.26 36.58 2.08
CA GLU A 163 12.97 37.17 1.70
C GLU A 163 11.96 36.12 1.22
N LYS A 164 10.67 36.42 1.40
CA LYS A 164 9.56 35.49 1.15
C LYS A 164 9.61 34.90 -0.27
N GLU A 165 9.91 35.74 -1.27
CA GLU A 165 9.99 35.36 -2.68
C GLU A 165 11.14 34.38 -2.93
N ALA A 166 12.31 34.60 -2.29
CA ALA A 166 13.46 33.71 -2.40
C ALA A 166 13.16 32.34 -1.78
N ARG A 167 12.46 32.32 -0.64
CA ARG A 167 12.00 31.08 0.01
C ARG A 167 11.00 30.32 -0.86
N GLN A 168 10.03 31.02 -1.44
CA GLN A 168 9.04 30.40 -2.34
C GLN A 168 9.69 29.85 -3.63
N ALA A 169 10.68 30.55 -4.18
CA ALA A 169 11.46 30.05 -5.31
C ALA A 169 12.24 28.78 -4.96
N ALA A 170 12.83 28.72 -3.76
CA ALA A 170 13.53 27.54 -3.26
C ALA A 170 12.57 26.34 -3.09
N ILE A 171 11.38 26.56 -2.51
CA ILE A 171 10.32 25.54 -2.40
C ILE A 171 9.94 25.01 -3.79
N THR A 172 9.66 25.91 -4.73
CA THR A 172 9.24 25.56 -6.10
C THR A 172 10.31 24.72 -6.80
N ARG A 173 11.58 25.12 -6.69
CA ARG A 173 12.73 24.38 -7.24
C ARG A 173 12.86 23.00 -6.62
N MET A 174 12.77 22.90 -5.28
CA MET A 174 12.86 21.63 -4.56
C MET A 174 11.77 20.66 -5.01
N ILE A 175 10.52 21.12 -5.10
CA ILE A 175 9.39 20.31 -5.58
C ILE A 175 9.62 19.89 -7.04
N GLY A 176 10.06 20.82 -7.91
CA GLY A 176 10.33 20.55 -9.33
C GLY A 176 11.42 19.50 -9.57
N MET A 177 12.43 19.45 -8.69
CA MET A 177 13.54 18.48 -8.76
C MET A 177 13.16 17.06 -8.29
N GLU A 178 12.03 16.88 -7.60
CA GLU A 178 11.61 15.57 -7.11
C GLU A 178 11.13 14.69 -8.27
N ILE A 179 11.82 13.57 -8.52
CA ILE A 179 11.54 12.66 -9.65
C ILE A 179 10.26 11.85 -9.39
N ASN A 180 9.96 11.52 -8.13
CA ASN A 180 8.79 10.73 -7.81
C ASN A 180 7.51 11.58 -7.91
N PRO A 181 6.61 11.32 -8.87
CA PRO A 181 5.43 12.16 -9.10
C PRO A 181 4.46 12.15 -7.91
N LYS A 182 4.46 11.10 -7.09
CA LYS A 182 3.64 11.05 -5.86
C LYS A 182 4.19 11.99 -4.79
N ILE A 183 5.50 11.94 -4.54
CA ILE A 183 6.15 12.81 -3.55
C ILE A 183 6.00 14.26 -3.98
N ARG A 184 6.30 14.57 -5.25
CA ARG A 184 6.09 15.89 -5.84
C ARG A 184 4.68 16.41 -5.59
N HIS A 185 3.66 15.62 -5.95
CA HIS A 185 2.25 16.00 -5.75
C HIS A 185 1.90 16.25 -4.28
N ARG A 186 2.37 15.40 -3.36
CA ARG A 186 2.09 15.58 -1.91
C ARG A 186 2.77 16.82 -1.34
N LEU A 187 3.98 17.16 -1.80
CA LEU A 187 4.67 18.39 -1.39
C LEU A 187 3.98 19.64 -1.95
N THR A 188 3.51 19.60 -3.21
CA THR A 188 2.70 20.70 -3.76
C THR A 188 1.42 20.93 -2.96
N LEU A 189 0.72 19.86 -2.58
CA LEU A 189 -0.48 19.98 -1.73
C LEU A 189 -0.14 20.55 -0.36
N LEU A 190 0.96 20.12 0.26
CA LEU A 190 1.40 20.67 1.54
C LEU A 190 1.70 22.17 1.43
N ASP A 191 2.35 22.61 0.35
CA ASP A 191 2.64 24.03 0.08
C ASP A 191 1.35 24.86 0.03
N HIS A 192 0.34 24.39 -0.72
CA HIS A 192 -0.96 25.06 -0.84
C HIS A 192 -1.73 25.08 0.49
N ILE A 193 -1.75 23.96 1.23
CA ILE A 193 -2.41 23.91 2.55
C ILE A 193 -1.76 24.90 3.52
N LEU A 194 -0.42 25.01 3.50
CA LEU A 194 0.26 26.00 4.32
C LEU A 194 -0.07 27.44 3.89
N ASP A 195 -0.21 27.72 2.59
CA ASP A 195 -0.67 29.03 2.12
C ASP A 195 -2.05 29.39 2.68
N GLU A 196 -3.01 28.45 2.64
CA GLU A 196 -4.35 28.66 3.19
C GLU A 196 -4.32 28.93 4.70
N VAL A 197 -3.54 28.14 5.44
CA VAL A 197 -3.42 28.31 6.90
C VAL A 197 -2.70 29.61 7.27
N ILE A 198 -1.69 30.02 6.50
CA ILE A 198 -0.99 31.30 6.72
C ILE A 198 -1.90 32.48 6.38
N ALA A 199 -2.71 32.37 5.32
CA ALA A 199 -3.66 33.41 4.90
C ALA A 199 -4.74 33.68 5.96
N ASP A 200 -5.09 32.68 6.76
CA ASP A 200 -6.00 32.79 7.90
C ASP A 200 -5.43 33.62 9.07
N GLY A 201 -4.14 34.00 9.01
CA GLY A 201 -3.53 35.01 9.87
C GLY A 201 -3.28 34.59 11.32
N ARG A 202 -3.65 33.37 11.71
CA ARG A 202 -3.38 32.83 13.05
C ARG A 202 -1.92 32.36 13.17
N PRO A 203 -1.23 32.67 14.28
CA PRO A 203 0.13 32.19 14.49
C PRO A 203 0.14 30.67 14.62
N LEU A 204 1.07 30.04 13.91
CA LEU A 204 1.35 28.61 14.01
C LEU A 204 2.45 28.40 15.05
N ASP A 205 2.17 27.62 16.08
CA ASP A 205 3.19 27.27 17.08
C ASP A 205 3.98 26.01 16.69
N ARG A 206 3.33 25.09 15.97
CA ARG A 206 3.87 23.77 15.60
C ARG A 206 3.18 23.20 14.36
N VAL A 207 3.92 22.39 13.61
CA VAL A 207 3.38 21.49 12.58
C VAL A 207 3.66 20.03 12.95
N VAL A 208 2.61 19.21 13.02
CA VAL A 208 2.71 17.77 13.29
C VAL A 208 2.32 17.01 12.03
N LEU A 209 3.19 16.11 11.57
CA LEU A 209 3.02 15.34 10.35
C LEU A 209 2.91 13.85 10.66
N GLU A 210 1.99 13.17 9.99
CA GLU A 210 1.93 11.71 9.93
C GLU A 210 2.04 11.24 8.49
N PHE A 211 2.97 10.31 8.21
CA PHE A 211 3.12 9.74 6.88
C PHE A 211 2.53 8.33 6.80
N ALA A 212 1.70 8.10 5.79
CA ALA A 212 1.13 6.80 5.48
C ALA A 212 2.23 5.79 5.09
N ARG A 213 2.29 4.64 5.79
CA ARG A 213 3.27 3.58 5.52
C ARG A 213 3.02 2.84 4.20
N GLU A 214 1.76 2.77 3.76
CA GLU A 214 1.28 1.92 2.65
C GLU A 214 1.32 2.59 1.28
N GLU A 215 1.34 3.92 1.25
CA GLU A 215 1.20 4.70 0.01
C GLU A 215 2.44 4.58 -0.89
N TRP A 216 3.59 4.31 -0.25
CA TRP A 216 4.91 4.15 -0.86
C TRP A 216 5.26 2.69 -1.18
N LEU A 217 4.40 1.73 -0.78
CA LEU A 217 4.62 0.31 -1.03
C LEU A 217 4.06 -0.10 -2.39
N GLY A 218 4.81 -0.95 -3.11
CA GLY A 218 4.31 -1.60 -4.32
C GLY A 218 3.17 -2.58 -4.01
N PRO A 219 2.35 -2.98 -5.01
CA PRO A 219 1.14 -3.78 -4.80
C PRO A 219 1.35 -5.07 -3.99
N LYS A 220 2.47 -5.77 -4.24
CA LYS A 220 2.84 -6.99 -3.51
C LYS A 220 3.05 -6.74 -2.01
N ARG A 221 3.90 -5.76 -1.65
CA ARG A 221 4.18 -5.41 -0.25
C ARG A 221 2.94 -4.87 0.47
N ARG A 222 2.08 -4.15 -0.24
CA ARG A 222 0.79 -3.70 0.31
C ARG A 222 -0.10 -4.89 0.66
N LYS A 223 -0.21 -5.87 -0.24
CA LYS A 223 -0.98 -7.10 0.02
C LYS A 223 -0.40 -7.86 1.22
N GLU A 224 0.92 -8.08 1.26
CA GLU A 224 1.59 -8.75 2.38
C GLU A 224 1.31 -8.05 3.72
N LEU A 225 1.27 -6.71 3.74
CA LEU A 225 0.93 -5.95 4.93
C LEU A 225 -0.56 -6.10 5.33
N MET A 226 -1.48 -6.09 4.37
CA MET A 226 -2.91 -6.31 4.62
C MET A 226 -3.18 -7.73 5.16
N ASP A 227 -2.58 -8.75 4.52
CA ASP A 227 -2.68 -10.15 4.96
C ASP A 227 -2.13 -10.31 6.39
N PHE A 228 -0.99 -9.68 6.67
CA PHE A 228 -0.40 -9.64 8.01
C PHE A 228 -1.30 -8.96 9.06
N GLN A 229 -1.95 -7.83 8.72
CA GLN A 229 -2.89 -7.16 9.61
C GLN A 229 -4.12 -8.02 9.89
N ALA A 230 -4.66 -8.70 8.87
CA ALA A 230 -5.78 -9.62 9.01
C ALA A 230 -5.43 -10.81 9.91
N GLU A 231 -4.24 -11.40 9.73
CA GLU A 231 -3.74 -12.48 10.58
C GLU A 231 -3.63 -12.02 12.05
N ARG A 232 -3.10 -10.81 12.29
CA ARG A 232 -3.01 -10.24 13.64
C ARG A 232 -4.38 -10.00 14.28
N LYS A 233 -5.38 -9.55 13.51
CA LYS A 233 -6.76 -9.41 13.98
C LYS A 233 -7.32 -10.76 14.41
N GLN A 234 -7.11 -11.80 13.60
CA GLN A 234 -7.55 -13.15 13.94
C GLN A 234 -6.83 -13.70 15.19
N GLN A 235 -5.54 -13.44 15.35
CA GLN A 235 -4.79 -13.81 16.56
C GLN A 235 -5.31 -13.09 17.82
N ASN A 236 -5.69 -11.82 17.72
CA ASN A 236 -6.30 -11.07 18.82
C ASN A 236 -7.64 -11.69 19.24
N ILE A 237 -8.52 -11.98 18.28
CA ILE A 237 -9.82 -12.61 18.52
C ILE A 237 -9.63 -13.98 19.19
N THR A 238 -8.74 -14.82 18.65
CA THR A 238 -8.44 -16.13 19.23
C THR A 238 -7.90 -16.00 20.66
N ALA A 239 -7.02 -15.03 20.94
CA ALA A 239 -6.51 -14.80 22.29
C ALA A 239 -7.62 -14.37 23.27
N ARG A 240 -8.54 -13.47 22.86
CA ARG A 240 -9.70 -13.06 23.69
C ARG A 240 -10.62 -14.26 23.97
N LEU A 241 -10.88 -15.10 22.97
CA LEU A 241 -11.68 -16.33 23.13
C LEU A 241 -11.02 -17.35 24.08
N SER A 242 -9.70 -17.48 24.02
CA SER A 242 -8.96 -18.37 24.92
C SER A 242 -8.95 -17.88 26.36
N LEU A 243 -9.00 -16.57 26.59
CA LEU A 243 -8.98 -15.97 27.92
C LEU A 243 -10.37 -15.94 28.58
N GLY A 244 -11.45 -15.79 27.80
CA GLY A 244 -12.83 -15.73 28.31
C GLY A 244 -13.17 -14.40 29.02
N GLY A 245 -14.47 -14.08 29.15
CA GLY A 245 -14.95 -12.90 29.88
C GLY A 245 -14.55 -11.53 29.28
N GLU A 246 -14.63 -10.47 30.09
CA GLU A 246 -14.12 -9.13 29.74
C GLU A 246 -12.58 -9.13 29.78
N VAL A 247 -11.96 -9.30 28.61
CA VAL A 247 -10.51 -9.41 28.49
C VAL A 247 -9.86 -8.05 28.26
N THR A 248 -8.97 -7.64 29.18
CA THR A 248 -8.15 -6.43 28.98
C THR A 248 -7.12 -6.62 27.85
N GLN A 249 -6.76 -5.54 27.15
CA GLN A 249 -5.72 -5.57 26.11
C GLN A 249 -4.36 -6.09 26.65
N LYS A 250 -4.08 -5.84 27.93
CA LYS A 250 -2.90 -6.36 28.63
C LYS A 250 -2.94 -7.89 28.72
N ALA A 251 -4.08 -8.49 29.05
CA ALA A 251 -4.23 -9.94 29.11
C ALA A 251 -4.08 -10.59 27.73
N VAL A 252 -4.65 -9.98 26.68
CA VAL A 252 -4.43 -10.40 25.29
C VAL A 252 -2.94 -10.41 24.95
N LEU A 253 -2.22 -9.35 25.31
CA LEU A 253 -0.79 -9.24 25.05
C LEU A 253 0.02 -10.30 25.82
N LYS A 254 -0.31 -10.59 27.08
CA LYS A 254 0.30 -11.68 27.84
C LYS A 254 0.09 -13.02 27.14
N HIS A 255 -1.13 -13.31 26.69
CA HIS A 255 -1.44 -14.56 25.99
C HIS A 255 -0.67 -14.68 24.67
N GLN A 256 -0.53 -13.60 23.90
CA GLN A 256 0.26 -13.61 22.67
C GLN A 256 1.73 -13.93 22.92
N LEU A 257 2.31 -13.32 23.95
CA LEU A 257 3.69 -13.59 24.36
C LEU A 257 3.85 -15.00 24.91
N LEU A 258 2.85 -15.52 25.64
CA LEU A 258 2.83 -16.92 26.10
C LEU A 258 2.91 -17.89 24.92
N THR A 259 2.08 -17.69 23.91
CA THR A 259 2.09 -18.51 22.68
C THR A 259 3.41 -18.36 21.92
N GLU A 260 3.91 -17.13 21.77
CA GLU A 260 5.18 -16.83 21.11
C GLU A 260 6.39 -17.53 21.78
N GLN A 261 6.36 -17.62 23.11
CA GLN A 261 7.42 -18.21 23.94
C GLN A 261 7.22 -19.71 24.17
N GLY A 262 6.23 -20.34 23.53
CA GLY A 262 5.96 -21.77 23.69
C GLY A 262 5.62 -22.14 25.14
N GLY A 263 4.84 -21.29 25.82
CA GLY A 263 4.26 -21.58 27.12
C GLY A 263 5.16 -21.34 28.34
N ARG A 264 6.36 -20.76 28.17
CA ARG A 264 7.37 -20.70 29.25
C ARG A 264 7.94 -19.31 29.49
N CYS A 265 8.46 -19.09 30.70
CA CYS A 265 9.27 -17.92 31.03
C CYS A 265 10.65 -18.06 30.40
N LEU A 266 11.07 -17.09 29.59
CA LEU A 266 12.38 -17.13 28.92
C LEU A 266 13.54 -17.14 29.91
N PHE A 267 13.40 -16.44 31.03
CA PHE A 267 14.49 -16.20 31.98
C PHE A 267 14.71 -17.32 33.00
N CYS A 268 13.73 -18.22 33.21
CA CYS A 268 13.90 -19.35 34.12
C CYS A 268 13.52 -20.70 33.51
N GLY A 269 13.04 -20.73 32.27
CA GLY A 269 12.68 -21.96 31.53
C GLY A 269 11.40 -22.67 32.00
N LYS A 270 10.84 -22.31 33.16
CA LYS A 270 9.61 -22.91 33.71
C LYS A 270 8.38 -22.58 32.87
N ASN A 271 7.45 -23.53 32.78
CA ASN A 271 6.18 -23.36 32.08
C ASN A 271 5.20 -22.52 32.89
N PHE A 272 4.36 -21.76 32.21
CA PHE A 272 3.19 -21.11 32.81
C PHE A 272 1.99 -22.06 32.77
N SER A 273 1.11 -21.88 33.75
CA SER A 273 -0.20 -22.52 33.81
C SER A 273 -1.08 -22.11 32.62
N ASN A 274 -2.11 -22.92 32.35
CA ASN A 274 -3.10 -22.59 31.35
C ASN A 274 -3.83 -21.28 31.74
N PRO A 275 -4.05 -20.33 30.80
CA PRO A 275 -4.79 -19.10 31.09
C PRO A 275 -6.21 -19.30 31.65
N LYS A 276 -6.81 -20.50 31.47
CA LYS A 276 -8.14 -20.84 31.97
C LYS A 276 -8.15 -21.48 33.36
N THR A 277 -6.99 -21.87 33.90
CA THR A 277 -6.91 -22.60 35.18
C THR A 277 -6.46 -21.65 36.29
N THR A 278 -7.25 -21.57 37.35
CA THR A 278 -6.90 -20.84 38.59
C THR A 278 -5.91 -21.63 39.47
N ASN A 279 -5.92 -22.96 39.35
CA ASN A 279 -4.99 -23.83 40.05
C ASN A 279 -3.69 -23.99 39.26
N VAL A 280 -2.57 -23.63 39.88
CA VAL A 280 -1.23 -23.78 39.30
C VAL A 280 -0.69 -25.15 39.71
N ALA A 281 -0.37 -26.01 38.73
CA ALA A 281 0.21 -27.32 39.02
C ALA A 281 1.59 -27.18 39.68
N HIS A 282 1.98 -28.16 40.49
CA HIS A 282 3.28 -28.15 41.17
C HIS A 282 4.41 -28.01 40.14
N GLY A 283 5.19 -26.94 40.22
CA GLY A 283 6.31 -26.66 39.31
C GLY A 283 6.01 -25.72 38.13
N GLU A 284 4.74 -25.33 37.94
CA GLU A 284 4.34 -24.31 36.97
C GLU A 284 4.33 -22.89 37.56
N LEU A 285 4.34 -21.90 36.67
CA LEU A 285 4.23 -20.48 37.00
C LEU A 285 2.79 -20.01 36.77
N SER A 286 2.24 -19.17 37.63
CA SER A 286 0.92 -18.57 37.38
C SER A 286 0.94 -17.65 36.16
N PHE A 287 0.07 -17.90 35.18
CA PHE A 287 -0.18 -16.98 34.06
C PHE A 287 -0.75 -15.64 34.54
N GLU A 288 -1.63 -15.67 35.54
CA GLU A 288 -2.24 -14.47 36.13
C GLU A 288 -1.17 -13.51 36.67
N ASN A 289 -0.20 -14.08 37.41
CA ASN A 289 0.95 -13.36 37.98
C ASN A 289 2.11 -13.14 36.99
N ALA A 290 1.93 -13.44 35.70
CA ALA A 290 2.94 -13.16 34.70
C ALA A 290 3.02 -11.66 34.40
N HIS A 291 4.21 -11.14 34.12
CA HIS A 291 4.46 -9.72 33.85
C HIS A 291 4.91 -9.50 32.40
N LEU A 292 4.53 -8.33 31.86
CA LEU A 292 5.09 -7.82 30.62
C LEU A 292 6.43 -7.16 30.95
N ALA A 293 7.51 -7.91 30.77
CA ALA A 293 8.88 -7.42 30.99
C ALA A 293 9.38 -6.72 29.73
N HIS A 294 10.05 -5.58 29.91
CA HIS A 294 10.73 -4.91 28.82
C HIS A 294 12.11 -5.56 28.61
N ILE A 295 12.49 -5.77 27.35
CA ILE A 295 13.82 -6.26 27.01
C ILE A 295 14.84 -5.15 27.30
N VAL A 296 14.66 -4.00 26.67
CA VAL A 296 15.34 -2.74 27.03
C VAL A 296 14.38 -1.94 27.90
N ALA A 297 14.81 -1.54 29.10
CA ALA A 297 13.97 -0.81 30.06
C ALA A 297 13.44 0.52 29.50
N ASP A 298 12.21 0.88 29.86
CA ASP A 298 11.55 2.13 29.44
C ASP A 298 12.34 3.36 29.92
N SER A 299 12.85 3.32 31.17
CA SER A 299 13.72 4.35 31.74
C SER A 299 15.00 4.60 30.94
N LYS A 300 15.43 3.62 30.14
CA LYS A 300 16.62 3.71 29.28
C LYS A 300 16.28 3.93 27.81
N GLY A 301 15.00 4.17 27.47
CA GLY A 301 14.55 4.45 26.10
C GLY A 301 14.12 3.24 25.29
N GLY A 302 13.87 2.11 25.95
CA GLY A 302 13.20 0.98 25.32
C GLY A 302 11.72 1.29 25.09
N PRO A 303 11.18 1.24 23.86
CA PRO A 303 9.78 1.54 23.61
C PRO A 303 8.87 0.43 24.13
N ARG A 304 7.62 0.78 24.44
CA ARG A 304 6.55 -0.17 24.81
C ARG A 304 5.99 -0.97 23.62
N ALA A 305 6.80 -1.14 22.57
CA ALA A 305 6.40 -1.89 21.38
C ALA A 305 6.47 -3.40 21.64
N TYR A 306 5.59 -4.19 21.03
CA TYR A 306 5.54 -5.66 21.16
C TYR A 306 6.91 -6.34 20.99
N VAL A 307 7.75 -5.77 20.12
CA VAL A 307 9.10 -6.27 19.82
C VAL A 307 10.06 -6.17 21.01
N ASN A 308 9.81 -5.25 21.95
CA ASN A 308 10.61 -4.99 23.15
C ASN A 308 9.96 -5.60 24.41
N LEU A 309 8.94 -6.46 24.27
CA LEU A 309 8.21 -7.04 25.39
C LEU A 309 8.34 -8.55 25.41
N VAL A 310 8.52 -9.14 26.58
CA VAL A 310 8.47 -10.59 26.83
C VAL A 310 7.58 -10.89 28.03
N LEU A 311 7.09 -12.13 28.11
CA LEU A 311 6.37 -12.61 29.27
C LEU A 311 7.36 -13.21 30.26
N ALA A 312 7.43 -12.63 31.45
CA ALA A 312 8.29 -13.08 32.54
C ALA A 312 7.45 -13.46 33.76
N CYS A 313 7.91 -14.42 34.56
CA CYS A 313 7.31 -14.65 35.86
C CYS A 313 7.67 -13.53 36.84
N ASP A 314 6.86 -13.36 37.87
CA ASP A 314 7.04 -12.37 38.93
C ASP A 314 8.47 -12.35 39.50
N GLY A 315 9.03 -13.52 39.83
CA GLY A 315 10.41 -13.64 40.33
C GLY A 315 11.47 -13.12 39.35
N CYS A 316 11.41 -13.49 38.07
CA CYS A 316 12.38 -13.03 37.09
C CYS A 316 12.19 -11.55 36.75
N ASN A 317 10.95 -11.08 36.65
CA ASN A 317 10.67 -9.66 36.39
C ASN A 317 11.19 -8.77 37.52
N ARG A 318 11.03 -9.19 38.79
CA ARG A 318 11.64 -8.50 39.94
C ARG A 318 13.16 -8.57 39.90
N ALA A 319 13.75 -9.70 39.57
CA ALA A 319 15.21 -9.86 39.51
C ALA A 319 15.86 -8.98 38.42
N GLN A 320 15.17 -8.79 37.28
CA GLN A 320 15.63 -7.94 36.18
C GLN A 320 15.65 -6.45 36.58
N GLU A 321 14.66 -5.97 37.34
CA GLU A 321 14.47 -4.55 37.68
C GLU A 321 14.51 -3.64 36.44
N ASN A 322 15.30 -2.55 36.47
CA ASN A 322 15.50 -1.62 35.35
C ASN A 322 16.76 -1.95 34.51
N ARG A 323 17.24 -3.21 34.53
CA ARG A 323 18.42 -3.64 33.77
C ARG A 323 18.04 -4.26 32.43
N TYR A 324 18.98 -4.21 31.50
CA TYR A 324 18.95 -5.06 30.32
C TYR A 324 19.15 -6.53 30.74
N HIS A 325 18.43 -7.45 30.09
CA HIS A 325 18.44 -8.85 30.53
C HIS A 325 19.82 -9.50 30.42
N ALA A 326 20.66 -9.10 29.46
CA ALA A 326 22.03 -9.62 29.36
C ALA A 326 22.88 -9.24 30.59
N ASP A 327 22.71 -8.03 31.13
CA ASP A 327 23.38 -7.60 32.37
C ASP A 327 22.89 -8.41 33.57
N ALA A 328 21.58 -8.68 33.63
CA ALA A 328 21.00 -9.51 34.67
C ALA A 328 21.50 -10.97 34.62
N PHE A 329 21.73 -11.52 33.42
CA PHE A 329 22.40 -12.82 33.25
C PHE A 329 23.87 -12.77 33.67
N ALA A 330 24.62 -11.72 33.30
CA ALA A 330 26.01 -11.55 33.70
C ALA A 330 26.18 -11.45 35.22
N GLN A 331 25.16 -10.94 35.92
CA GLN A 331 25.11 -10.86 37.39
C GLN A 331 24.50 -12.10 38.05
N ASN A 332 24.25 -13.18 37.33
CA ASN A 332 23.63 -14.42 37.83
C ASN A 332 22.29 -14.17 38.56
N ARG A 333 21.52 -13.18 38.11
CA ARG A 333 20.21 -12.84 38.73
C ARG A 333 19.08 -13.76 38.30
N PHE A 334 19.30 -14.57 37.27
CA PHE A 334 18.32 -15.53 36.76
C PHE A 334 18.71 -16.97 37.12
N PRO A 335 17.72 -17.88 37.29
CA PRO A 335 17.99 -19.27 37.67
C PRO A 335 18.71 -20.11 36.61
N ILE A 336 18.71 -19.68 35.35
CA ILE A 336 19.38 -20.36 34.24
C ILE A 336 20.54 -19.49 33.74
N GLY A 337 21.55 -20.14 33.14
CA GLY A 337 22.64 -19.44 32.47
C GLY A 337 22.26 -18.88 31.10
N TRP A 338 23.10 -17.97 30.58
CA TRP A 338 22.92 -17.33 29.28
C TRP A 338 22.75 -18.33 28.13
N ASP A 339 23.52 -19.42 28.11
CA ASP A 339 23.45 -20.40 27.02
C ASP A 339 22.12 -21.17 26.99
N ALA A 340 21.58 -21.52 28.17
CA ALA A 340 20.26 -22.14 28.28
C ALA A 340 19.16 -21.18 27.81
N PHE A 341 19.26 -19.90 28.18
CA PHE A 341 18.38 -18.85 27.69
C PHE A 341 18.43 -18.72 26.16
N MET A 342 19.64 -18.69 25.58
CA MET A 342 19.84 -18.61 24.12
C MET A 342 19.25 -19.82 23.39
N GLY A 343 19.37 -21.02 23.97
CA GLY A 343 18.74 -22.24 23.46
C GLY A 343 17.21 -22.14 23.44
N ILE A 344 16.61 -21.63 24.53
CA ILE A 344 15.16 -21.39 24.61
C ILE A 344 14.71 -20.37 23.57
N VAL A 345 15.36 -19.21 23.47
CA VAL A 345 15.02 -18.15 22.51
C VAL A 345 15.11 -18.66 21.08
N SER A 346 16.14 -19.43 20.76
CA SER A 346 16.31 -20.04 19.43
C SER A 346 15.18 -21.03 19.11
N GLY A 347 14.80 -21.87 20.08
CA GLY A 347 13.72 -22.86 19.96
C GLY A 347 12.31 -22.30 19.91
N CYS A 348 12.09 -21.02 20.22
CA CYS A 348 10.77 -20.38 20.12
C CYS A 348 10.37 -20.16 18.64
N ALA A 349 9.70 -21.14 18.02
CA ALA A 349 9.28 -21.07 16.61
C ALA A 349 8.33 -19.91 16.32
N GLY A 350 7.48 -19.53 17.28
CA GLY A 350 6.54 -18.41 17.15
C GLY A 350 7.20 -17.02 17.25
N MET A 351 8.46 -16.94 17.72
CA MET A 351 9.14 -15.68 17.98
C MET A 351 9.83 -15.12 16.73
N ARG A 352 9.64 -13.81 16.48
CA ARG A 352 10.16 -13.17 15.27
C ARG A 352 11.69 -13.08 15.26
N PRO A 353 12.35 -13.24 14.10
CA PRO A 353 13.81 -13.17 14.00
C PRO A 353 14.42 -11.89 14.58
N PHE A 354 13.77 -10.74 14.35
CA PHE A 354 14.27 -9.46 14.87
C PHE A 354 14.18 -9.36 16.40
N LYS A 355 13.15 -9.95 17.02
CA LYS A 355 13.02 -9.98 18.49
C LYS A 355 14.03 -10.93 19.11
N LYS A 356 14.25 -12.09 18.48
CA LYS A 356 15.36 -13.00 18.83
C LYS A 356 16.69 -12.27 18.76
N LYS A 357 16.95 -11.50 17.70
CA LYS A 357 18.18 -10.71 17.56
C LYS A 357 18.40 -9.77 18.75
N ILE A 358 17.38 -8.98 19.13
CA ILE A 358 17.47 -8.08 20.30
C ILE A 358 17.76 -8.88 21.58
N LEU A 359 17.04 -9.98 21.82
CA LEU A 359 17.26 -10.83 22.99
C LEU A 359 18.67 -11.45 23.03
N CYS A 360 19.27 -11.71 21.87
CA CYS A 360 20.59 -12.31 21.74
C CYS A 360 21.74 -11.29 21.75
N THR A 361 21.45 -9.99 21.64
CA THR A 361 22.46 -8.93 21.68
C THR A 361 23.00 -8.79 23.11
N LYS A 362 24.33 -8.75 23.28
CA LYS A 362 24.96 -8.59 24.61
C LYS A 362 25.08 -7.14 25.06
N SER A 363 25.08 -6.18 24.12
CA SER A 363 25.17 -4.74 24.42
C SER A 363 23.78 -4.11 24.57
N GLU A 364 23.55 -3.46 25.71
CA GLU A 364 22.34 -2.68 25.96
C GLU A 364 22.20 -1.52 24.96
N ASP A 365 23.28 -0.81 24.65
CA ASP A 365 23.28 0.32 23.72
C ASP A 365 22.93 -0.12 22.28
N GLU A 366 23.50 -1.25 21.85
CA GLU A 366 23.21 -1.80 20.53
C GLU A 366 21.75 -2.26 20.44
N ALA A 367 21.23 -2.92 21.48
CA ALA A 367 19.83 -3.32 21.57
C ALA A 367 18.88 -2.11 21.56
N ALA A 368 19.19 -1.08 22.35
CA ALA A 368 18.44 0.17 22.41
C ALA A 368 18.41 0.86 21.04
N LEU A 369 19.57 0.97 20.38
CA LEU A 369 19.70 1.57 19.05
C LEU A 369 18.93 0.78 17.98
N MET A 370 18.97 -0.56 18.00
CA MET A 370 18.19 -1.41 17.08
C MET A 370 16.69 -1.16 17.22
N VAL A 371 16.20 -1.03 18.44
CA VAL A 371 14.79 -0.83 18.71
C VAL A 371 14.35 0.60 18.36
N GLN A 372 15.18 1.61 18.64
CA GLN A 372 14.97 3.01 18.27
C GLN A 372 15.00 3.22 16.75
N ASN A 373 15.95 2.62 16.03
CA ASN A 373 16.04 2.73 14.56
C ASN A 373 14.80 2.19 13.85
N LYS A 374 14.12 1.20 14.45
CA LYS A 374 12.86 0.67 13.93
C LYS A 374 11.69 1.66 14.06
N THR A 375 11.74 2.55 15.05
CA THR A 375 10.76 3.63 15.25
C THR A 375 11.12 4.89 14.45
N ALA A 376 12.41 5.21 14.30
CA ALA A 376 12.95 6.35 13.56
C ALA A 376 12.88 6.25 12.01
N LEU A 377 12.52 5.08 11.45
CA LEU A 377 12.36 4.88 10.00
C LEU A 377 11.30 5.81 9.36
N GLN A 378 10.36 6.36 10.14
CA GLN A 378 9.37 7.32 9.64
C GLN A 378 9.91 8.76 9.61
N GLU A 379 10.72 9.16 10.59
CA GLU A 379 11.36 10.48 10.63
C GLU A 379 12.47 10.63 9.56
N THR A 380 13.13 9.52 9.23
CA THR A 380 14.21 9.46 8.24
C THR A 380 13.74 9.23 6.81
N ALA A 381 12.43 9.05 6.59
CA ALA A 381 11.87 8.91 5.25
C ALA A 381 12.16 10.16 4.42
N TRP A 382 12.53 9.97 3.15
CA TRP A 382 12.91 11.06 2.25
C TRP A 382 11.85 12.16 2.16
N ILE A 383 10.57 11.78 2.04
CA ILE A 383 9.46 12.75 2.02
C ILE A 383 9.32 13.53 3.34
N ALA A 384 9.58 12.90 4.49
CA ALA A 384 9.52 13.57 5.77
C ALA A 384 10.59 14.66 5.85
N LYS A 385 11.81 14.38 5.37
CA LYS A 385 12.88 15.39 5.28
C LYS A 385 12.46 16.56 4.39
N LEU A 386 11.98 16.29 3.18
CA LEU A 386 11.56 17.36 2.25
C LEU A 386 10.39 18.20 2.79
N ALA A 387 9.40 17.57 3.43
CA ALA A 387 8.27 18.28 4.03
C ALA A 387 8.72 19.22 5.15
N ARG A 388 9.67 18.78 6.00
CA ARG A 388 10.23 19.62 7.07
C ARG A 388 10.95 20.85 6.50
N VAL A 389 11.77 20.65 5.47
CA VAL A 389 12.46 21.75 4.78
C VAL A 389 11.44 22.72 4.17
N LEU A 390 10.41 22.20 3.51
CA LEU A 390 9.32 23.02 2.95
C LEU A 390 8.67 23.88 4.03
N ILE A 391 8.27 23.29 5.16
CA ILE A 391 7.63 24.00 6.28
C ILE A 391 8.56 25.07 6.85
N CYS A 392 9.84 24.73 7.06
CA CYS A 392 10.86 25.68 7.52
C CYS A 392 10.97 26.90 6.60
N LEU A 393 11.07 26.67 5.29
CA LEU A 393 11.13 27.75 4.29
C LEU A 393 9.84 28.57 4.27
N LYS A 394 8.68 27.92 4.39
CA LYS A 394 7.37 28.58 4.33
C LYS A 394 7.11 29.48 5.53
N LEU A 395 7.49 29.01 6.73
CA LEU A 395 7.23 29.69 8.00
C LEU A 395 8.43 30.50 8.53
N GLY A 396 9.57 30.45 7.84
CA GLY A 396 10.81 31.08 8.30
C GLY A 396 11.39 30.44 9.56
N TRP A 397 11.08 29.16 9.83
CA TRP A 397 11.59 28.46 11.00
C TRP A 397 12.95 27.83 10.70
N LYS A 398 13.86 27.90 11.68
CA LYS A 398 15.13 27.17 11.63
C LYS A 398 14.87 25.67 11.77
N LEU A 399 15.65 24.88 11.04
CA LEU A 399 15.55 23.43 11.06
C LEU A 399 16.44 22.88 12.18
N ASP A 400 15.83 22.31 13.24
CA ASP A 400 16.52 21.65 14.36
C ASP A 400 17.64 22.49 15.03
N ALA A 401 17.40 23.80 15.23
CA ALA A 401 18.36 24.66 15.93
C ALA A 401 18.62 24.17 17.37
N GLU A 402 19.89 24.10 17.75
CA GLU A 402 20.32 23.64 19.07
C GLU A 402 19.75 24.55 20.18
N GLY A 403 19.12 23.95 21.19
CA GLY A 403 18.47 24.67 22.30
C GLY A 403 17.04 25.15 22.04
N GLU A 404 16.52 25.07 20.82
CA GLU A 404 15.13 25.44 20.51
C GLU A 404 14.16 24.24 20.61
N GLU A 405 12.92 24.49 21.06
CA GLU A 405 11.87 23.47 20.99
C GLU A 405 11.58 23.09 19.53
N ARG A 406 11.52 21.78 19.23
CA ARG A 406 11.16 21.29 17.90
C ARG A 406 9.72 21.71 17.53
N ARG A 407 9.61 22.61 16.55
CA ARG A 407 8.33 23.08 15.99
C ARG A 407 7.77 22.17 14.89
N ILE A 408 8.56 21.24 14.36
CA ILE A 408 8.08 20.28 13.35
C ILE A 408 8.28 18.86 13.89
N VAL A 409 7.18 18.14 14.04
CA VAL A 409 7.16 16.81 14.65
C VAL A 409 6.63 15.81 13.62
N VAL A 410 7.33 14.69 13.44
CA VAL A 410 6.87 13.60 12.59
C VAL A 410 6.48 12.45 13.49
N VAL A 411 5.21 12.03 13.46
CA VAL A 411 4.71 10.93 14.29
C VAL A 411 4.33 9.72 13.46
N THR A 412 4.13 8.61 14.15
CA THR A 412 3.65 7.36 13.55
C THR A 412 2.13 7.25 13.72
N GLY A 413 1.43 6.63 12.78
CA GLY A 413 -0.01 6.38 12.93
C GLY A 413 -0.42 5.53 14.13
N SER A 414 0.54 4.84 14.77
CA SER A 414 0.28 4.17 16.04
C SER A 414 -0.01 5.14 17.18
N VAL A 415 0.53 6.36 17.11
CA VAL A 415 0.28 7.44 18.08
C VAL A 415 -1.14 7.97 17.90
N THR A 416 -1.49 8.37 16.67
CA THR A 416 -2.83 8.85 16.30
C THR A 416 -3.91 7.82 16.68
N ASN A 417 -3.67 6.55 16.34
CA ASN A 417 -4.58 5.46 16.67
C ASN A 417 -4.80 5.30 18.18
N ARG A 418 -3.73 5.41 18.97
CA ARG A 418 -3.83 5.29 20.44
C ARG A 418 -4.70 6.37 21.04
N VAL A 419 -4.53 7.62 20.60
CA VAL A 419 -5.35 8.75 21.08
C VAL A 419 -6.79 8.59 20.61
N ALA A 420 -7.02 8.31 19.31
CA ALA A 420 -8.36 8.14 18.77
C ALA A 420 -9.15 7.01 19.46
N THR A 421 -8.53 5.86 19.74
CA THR A 421 -9.15 4.77 20.47
C THR A 421 -9.43 5.14 21.94
N ARG A 422 -8.49 5.81 22.62
CA ARG A 422 -8.65 6.22 24.03
C ARG A 422 -9.89 7.10 24.26
N TYR A 423 -10.22 7.98 23.32
CA TYR A 423 -11.37 8.88 23.41
C TYR A 423 -12.59 8.41 22.59
N GLY A 424 -12.56 7.17 22.07
CA GLY A 424 -13.68 6.59 21.31
C GLY A 424 -14.02 7.34 20.01
N LEU A 425 -13.06 8.03 19.40
CA LEU A 425 -13.30 8.96 18.28
C LEU A 425 -13.65 8.26 16.97
N TYR A 426 -13.22 7.01 16.77
CA TYR A 426 -13.54 6.26 15.54
C TYR A 426 -15.03 5.91 15.40
N SER A 427 -15.78 5.94 16.50
CA SER A 427 -17.23 5.80 16.46
C SER A 427 -17.94 6.97 15.75
N LEU A 428 -17.23 8.08 15.49
CA LEU A 428 -17.75 9.22 14.72
C LEU A 428 -17.72 8.98 13.20
N LEU A 429 -17.09 7.89 12.74
CA LEU A 429 -16.91 7.56 11.33
C LEU A 429 -17.94 6.50 10.85
N GLY A 430 -18.33 6.61 9.59
CA GLY A 430 -19.24 5.69 8.88
C GLY A 430 -20.74 6.02 9.00
N GLY A 431 -21.07 7.13 9.65
CA GLY A 431 -22.43 7.69 9.69
C GLY A 431 -23.42 6.92 10.59
N PRO A 432 -24.65 7.44 10.74
CA PRO A 432 -25.66 6.89 11.66
C PRO A 432 -26.12 5.47 11.28
N GLU A 433 -26.11 5.14 9.98
CA GLU A 433 -26.49 3.80 9.50
C GLU A 433 -25.51 2.72 9.96
N ARG A 434 -24.20 2.99 9.93
CA ARG A 434 -23.19 2.07 10.45
C ARG A 434 -23.35 1.87 11.95
N VAL A 435 -23.52 2.96 12.69
CA VAL A 435 -23.71 2.90 14.15
C VAL A 435 -24.94 2.07 14.50
N LYS A 436 -26.07 2.32 13.82
CA LYS A 436 -27.29 1.54 13.98
C LYS A 436 -27.08 0.07 13.63
N LYS A 437 -26.48 -0.22 12.47
CA LYS A 437 -26.19 -1.59 12.03
C LYS A 437 -25.34 -2.35 13.06
N LEU A 438 -24.31 -1.71 13.62
CA LEU A 438 -23.44 -2.34 14.61
C LEU A 438 -24.17 -2.57 15.93
N ALA A 439 -25.00 -1.63 16.37
CA ALA A 439 -25.84 -1.76 17.56
C ALA A 439 -26.89 -2.88 17.41
N ASP A 440 -27.60 -2.92 16.27
CA ASP A 440 -28.59 -3.95 15.95
C ASP A 440 -27.92 -5.33 15.90
N ALA A 441 -26.74 -5.44 15.29
CA ALA A 441 -25.96 -6.68 15.25
C ALA A 441 -25.51 -7.11 16.66
N LYS A 442 -25.07 -6.17 17.51
CA LYS A 442 -24.71 -6.48 18.91
C LYS A 442 -25.89 -7.07 19.67
N ALA A 443 -27.05 -6.41 19.62
CA ALA A 443 -28.27 -6.86 20.29
C ALA A 443 -28.74 -8.23 19.77
N ALA A 444 -28.66 -8.47 18.46
CA ALA A 444 -29.00 -9.75 17.86
C ALA A 444 -28.06 -10.88 18.31
N ILE A 445 -26.75 -10.61 18.41
CA ILE A 445 -25.76 -11.58 18.89
C ILE A 445 -26.02 -11.91 20.37
N GLU A 446 -26.24 -10.90 21.22
CA GLU A 446 -26.54 -11.09 22.65
C GLU A 446 -27.82 -11.92 22.85
N THR A 447 -28.87 -11.65 22.05
CA THR A 447 -30.09 -12.45 22.05
C THR A 447 -29.83 -13.90 21.63
N ALA A 448 -29.04 -14.10 20.56
CA ALA A 448 -28.68 -15.44 20.10
C ALA A 448 -27.85 -16.22 21.13
N VAL A 449 -26.95 -15.55 21.87
CA VAL A 449 -26.19 -16.18 22.97
C VAL A 449 -27.16 -16.71 24.02
N LYS A 450 -28.09 -15.87 24.49
CA LYS A 450 -29.09 -16.28 25.49
C LYS A 450 -29.93 -17.47 25.01
N ASN A 451 -30.43 -17.41 23.77
CA ASN A 451 -31.25 -18.50 23.21
C ASN A 451 -30.46 -19.81 23.12
N VAL A 452 -29.19 -19.78 22.73
CA VAL A 452 -28.33 -20.97 22.68
C VAL A 452 -28.02 -21.50 24.09
N GLU A 453 -27.79 -20.61 25.07
CA GLU A 453 -27.56 -21.00 26.46
C GLU A 453 -28.78 -21.71 27.06
N GLU A 454 -29.99 -21.31 26.67
CA GLU A 454 -31.26 -21.88 27.16
C GLU A 454 -31.77 -23.08 26.33
N ALA A 455 -31.29 -23.28 25.10
CA ALA A 455 -31.76 -24.32 24.19
C ALA A 455 -31.39 -25.75 24.64
N SER A 456 -32.31 -26.68 24.38
CA SER A 456 -32.05 -28.12 24.33
C SER A 456 -31.29 -28.53 23.06
N ASP A 457 -30.73 -29.75 23.04
CA ASP A 457 -29.95 -30.26 21.89
C ASP A 457 -30.81 -30.36 20.60
N ASP A 458 -32.09 -30.72 20.73
CA ASP A 458 -33.02 -30.81 19.60
C ASP A 458 -33.42 -29.44 19.04
N GLU A 459 -33.46 -28.41 19.89
CA GLU A 459 -33.76 -27.02 19.47
C GLU A 459 -32.54 -26.32 18.86
N LEU A 460 -31.33 -26.77 19.23
CA LEU A 460 -30.07 -26.15 18.84
C LEU A 460 -29.85 -26.14 17.33
N ASP A 461 -30.13 -27.26 16.65
CA ASP A 461 -29.95 -27.35 15.19
C ASP A 461 -30.87 -26.37 14.46
N LYS A 462 -32.14 -26.25 14.90
CA LYS A 462 -33.11 -25.31 14.35
C LYS A 462 -32.71 -23.85 14.58
N LEU A 463 -32.31 -23.51 15.80
CA LEU A 463 -31.83 -22.16 16.15
C LEU A 463 -30.59 -21.78 15.33
N CYS A 464 -29.64 -22.68 15.17
CA CYS A 464 -28.43 -22.41 14.40
C CYS A 464 -28.70 -22.36 12.88
N ASP A 465 -29.73 -23.06 12.39
CA ASP A 465 -30.19 -22.95 11.01
C ASP A 465 -30.94 -21.64 10.72
N ASP A 466 -31.43 -20.94 11.74
CA ASP A 466 -32.01 -19.60 11.58
C ASP A 466 -30.95 -18.49 11.65
N PHE A 467 -29.68 -18.81 11.96
CA PHE A 467 -28.62 -17.80 11.94
C PHE A 467 -28.45 -17.17 10.54
N PRO A 468 -28.11 -15.86 10.47
CA PRO A 468 -27.78 -15.21 9.22
C PRO A 468 -26.70 -15.99 8.45
N LYS A 469 -26.82 -16.07 7.12
CA LYS A 469 -25.89 -16.84 6.27
C LYS A 469 -24.44 -16.37 6.45
N GLU A 470 -24.25 -15.09 6.72
CA GLU A 470 -22.97 -14.46 7.03
C GLU A 470 -22.36 -14.87 8.38
N TRP A 471 -23.16 -15.37 9.32
CA TRP A 471 -22.70 -15.87 10.61
C TRP A 471 -22.30 -17.36 10.54
N LYS A 472 -22.95 -18.10 9.64
CA LYS A 472 -22.74 -19.54 9.46
C LYS A 472 -21.35 -19.85 8.93
N MET A 473 -20.46 -20.34 9.79
CA MET A 473 -19.31 -21.15 9.37
C MET A 473 -19.74 -22.60 9.16
N LYS A 474 -19.01 -23.37 8.34
CA LYS A 474 -19.30 -24.80 8.14
C LYS A 474 -19.35 -25.51 9.50
N LYS A 475 -20.35 -26.38 9.72
CA LYS A 475 -20.33 -27.38 10.82
C LYS A 475 -18.95 -28.05 10.86
N ARG A 476 -18.48 -28.47 12.04
CA ARG A 476 -17.22 -29.23 12.15
C ARG A 476 -17.25 -30.35 11.12
N LYS A 477 -16.16 -30.53 10.37
CA LYS A 477 -16.12 -31.48 9.26
C LYS A 477 -16.39 -32.89 9.81
N GLY A 478 -17.52 -33.50 9.42
CA GLY A 478 -17.97 -34.81 9.90
C GLY A 478 -19.00 -34.79 11.04
N ALA A 479 -19.53 -33.64 11.44
CA ALA A 479 -20.64 -33.54 12.39
C ALA A 479 -21.96 -33.22 11.66
N ASP A 480 -22.97 -34.07 11.87
CA ASP A 480 -24.31 -33.92 11.28
C ASP A 480 -25.16 -32.87 12.03
N HIS A 481 -24.83 -32.57 13.28
CA HIS A 481 -25.55 -31.69 14.21
C HIS A 481 -24.65 -30.55 14.75
N TRP A 482 -25.26 -29.46 15.21
CA TRP A 482 -24.58 -28.42 15.96
C TRP A 482 -24.27 -28.89 17.39
N ASP A 483 -23.15 -28.42 17.93
CA ASP A 483 -22.74 -28.63 19.32
C ASP A 483 -22.85 -27.29 20.05
N LYS A 484 -23.41 -27.30 21.27
CA LYS A 484 -23.72 -26.08 22.04
C LYS A 484 -22.48 -25.25 22.31
N ASP A 485 -21.37 -25.90 22.67
CA ASP A 485 -20.09 -25.24 22.90
C ASP A 485 -19.56 -24.58 21.63
N HIS A 486 -19.69 -25.25 20.48
CA HIS A 486 -19.31 -24.69 19.19
C HIS A 486 -20.19 -23.49 18.79
N ALA A 487 -21.50 -23.56 19.02
CA ALA A 487 -22.43 -22.46 18.74
C ALA A 487 -22.11 -21.22 19.61
N LEU A 488 -21.91 -21.41 20.92
CA LEU A 488 -21.51 -20.35 21.84
C LEU A 488 -20.14 -19.77 21.49
N TRP A 489 -19.18 -20.60 21.10
CA TRP A 489 -17.87 -20.14 20.61
C TRP A 489 -18.00 -19.24 19.39
N LEU A 490 -18.84 -19.61 18.42
CA LEU A 490 -19.09 -18.82 17.22
C LEU A 490 -19.72 -17.47 17.56
N LEU A 491 -20.74 -17.44 18.41
CA LEU A 491 -21.42 -16.21 18.81
C LEU A 491 -20.50 -15.28 19.61
N ARG A 492 -19.71 -15.80 20.55
CA ARG A 492 -18.69 -15.02 21.28
C ARG A 492 -17.64 -14.44 20.33
N ARG A 493 -17.24 -15.20 19.31
CA ARG A 493 -16.32 -14.71 18.27
C ARG A 493 -16.93 -13.55 17.48
N LEU A 494 -18.20 -13.65 17.09
CA LEU A 494 -18.92 -12.59 16.39
C LEU A 494 -19.10 -11.36 17.26
N HIS A 495 -19.39 -11.53 18.55
CA HIS A 495 -19.47 -10.45 19.52
C HIS A 495 -18.16 -9.66 19.61
N ILE A 496 -17.03 -10.35 19.79
CA ILE A 496 -15.69 -9.73 19.81
C ILE A 496 -15.39 -9.00 18.49
N ALA A 497 -15.73 -9.62 17.35
CA ALA A 497 -15.52 -9.00 16.05
C ALA A 497 -16.35 -7.73 15.85
N ASN A 498 -17.58 -7.70 16.36
CA ASN A 498 -18.46 -6.53 16.33
C ASN A 498 -17.92 -5.39 17.22
N GLU A 499 -17.45 -5.70 18.44
CA GLU A 499 -16.79 -4.72 19.31
C GLU A 499 -15.52 -4.13 18.68
N ASP A 500 -14.69 -4.98 18.07
CA ASP A 500 -13.49 -4.56 17.36
C ASP A 500 -13.88 -3.64 16.19
N GLU A 501 -14.94 -3.96 15.45
CA GLU A 501 -15.42 -3.14 14.34
C GLU A 501 -15.90 -1.76 14.81
N ILE A 502 -16.63 -1.66 15.93
CA ILE A 502 -17.06 -0.37 16.52
C ILE A 502 -15.86 0.53 16.81
N ASN A 503 -14.78 -0.06 17.33
CA ASN A 503 -13.56 0.66 17.69
C ASN A 503 -12.56 0.79 16.54
N GLU A 504 -12.86 0.21 15.38
CA GLU A 504 -12.01 0.27 14.21
C GLU A 504 -12.32 1.52 13.40
N LYS A 505 -11.24 2.11 12.88
CA LYS A 505 -11.30 3.24 11.97
C LYS A 505 -11.99 2.83 10.66
N ASP A 506 -13.14 3.42 10.37
CA ASP A 506 -13.81 3.21 9.09
C ASP A 506 -13.04 3.91 7.97
N ARG A 507 -12.24 3.15 7.23
CA ARG A 507 -11.43 3.65 6.11
C ARG A 507 -12.26 3.98 4.87
N LYS A 508 -13.54 3.60 4.81
CA LYS A 508 -14.45 3.98 3.72
C LYS A 508 -15.02 5.39 3.90
N ASP A 509 -14.98 5.91 5.12
CA ASP A 509 -15.33 7.28 5.41
C ASP A 509 -14.08 8.16 5.30
N ASP A 510 -13.94 8.88 4.19
CA ASP A 510 -12.76 9.71 3.89
C ASP A 510 -12.48 10.79 4.96
N ARG A 511 -13.47 11.15 5.80
CA ARG A 511 -13.28 12.08 6.94
C ARG A 511 -12.34 11.55 8.00
N HIS A 512 -11.99 10.26 7.97
CA HIS A 512 -11.00 9.67 8.86
C HIS A 512 -9.63 10.37 8.77
N HIS A 513 -9.28 10.96 7.62
CA HIS A 513 -8.06 11.76 7.47
C HIS A 513 -8.13 13.09 8.23
N ALA A 514 -9.29 13.76 8.19
CA ALA A 514 -9.52 14.98 8.95
C ALA A 514 -9.54 14.68 10.46
N LEU A 515 -10.15 13.57 10.86
CA LEU A 515 -10.12 13.12 12.25
C LEU A 515 -8.69 12.89 12.75
N ASP A 516 -7.85 12.21 11.96
CA ASP A 516 -6.43 12.06 12.30
C ASP A 516 -5.74 13.42 12.43
N ALA A 517 -5.92 14.33 11.47
CA ALA A 517 -5.32 15.67 11.51
C ALA A 517 -5.74 16.47 12.76
N MET A 518 -7.01 16.36 13.17
CA MET A 518 -7.51 16.96 14.41
C MET A 518 -6.88 16.32 15.64
N VAL A 519 -6.63 15.02 15.66
CA VAL A 519 -5.91 14.37 16.76
C VAL A 519 -4.45 14.84 16.81
N LEU A 520 -3.80 14.90 15.65
CA LEU A 520 -2.40 15.30 15.50
C LEU A 520 -2.14 16.73 15.98
N SER A 521 -3.09 17.65 15.78
CA SER A 521 -2.93 19.05 16.18
C SER A 521 -2.81 19.25 17.70
N PHE A 522 -3.25 18.28 18.51
CA PHE A 522 -3.09 18.31 19.98
C PHE A 522 -1.82 17.61 20.49
N LEU A 523 -1.02 17.01 19.60
CA LEU A 523 0.18 16.29 20.02
C LEU A 523 1.32 17.25 20.39
N SER A 524 1.97 16.98 21.52
CA SER A 524 3.15 17.72 21.97
C SER A 524 4.41 17.37 21.16
N HIS A 525 5.48 18.18 21.23
CA HIS A 525 6.78 17.81 20.66
C HIS A 525 7.34 16.51 21.27
N LYS A 526 6.85 16.15 22.47
CA LYS A 526 7.19 14.93 23.21
C LYS A 526 6.42 13.70 22.76
N ALA A 527 5.39 13.83 21.92
CA ALA A 527 4.60 12.71 21.43
C ALA A 527 5.41 11.71 20.56
N GLY A 528 6.56 12.13 20.04
CA GLY A 528 7.53 11.27 19.37
C GLY A 528 8.51 10.56 20.32
N ASN A 529 8.64 11.02 21.57
CA ASN A 529 9.61 10.50 22.54
C ASN A 529 9.00 9.35 23.36
N PRO A 530 9.47 8.09 23.18
CA PRO A 530 8.93 6.96 23.92
C PRO A 530 9.11 7.08 25.44
N ARG A 531 10.12 7.83 25.90
CA ARG A 531 10.47 8.03 27.31
C ARG A 531 9.48 8.92 28.07
N GLU A 532 8.67 9.71 27.38
CA GLU A 532 7.79 10.73 27.99
C GLU A 532 6.30 10.39 27.80
N SER A 533 5.94 9.14 28.11
CA SER A 533 4.59 8.58 27.89
C SER A 533 3.41 9.27 28.62
N LEU A 534 3.69 10.25 29.47
CA LEU A 534 2.69 11.02 30.22
C LEU A 534 1.90 12.04 29.36
N TYR A 535 2.34 12.34 28.13
CA TYR A 535 1.73 13.38 27.29
C TYR A 535 0.84 12.86 26.13
N PHE A 536 0.43 11.58 26.16
CA PHE A 536 -0.49 10.98 25.17
C PHE A 536 -1.96 11.16 25.56
N GLY A 537 -2.44 12.39 25.57
CA GLY A 537 -3.84 12.72 25.87
C GLY A 537 -4.26 14.05 25.25
N LEU A 538 -5.55 14.15 24.93
CA LEU A 538 -6.17 15.43 24.67
C LEU A 538 -6.28 16.20 26.02
N PRO A 539 -6.18 17.54 26.01
CA PRO A 539 -6.25 18.33 27.24
C PRO A 539 -7.47 17.99 28.11
N PRO A 540 -7.35 17.92 29.44
CA PRO A 540 -8.49 17.59 30.30
C PRO A 540 -9.56 18.69 30.27
N GLY A 541 -10.78 18.37 30.76
CA GLY A 541 -11.85 19.35 30.95
C GLY A 541 -12.80 19.56 29.77
N LYS A 542 -12.76 18.71 28.73
CA LYS A 542 -13.69 18.76 27.59
C LYS A 542 -14.22 17.37 27.22
N ASN A 543 -15.46 17.33 26.72
CA ASN A 543 -15.99 16.17 26.01
C ASN A 543 -15.45 16.17 24.56
N TRP A 544 -14.26 15.60 24.38
CA TRP A 544 -13.59 15.60 23.08
C TRP A 544 -14.36 14.90 21.97
N LYS A 545 -15.16 13.89 22.30
CA LYS A 545 -15.97 13.18 21.32
C LYS A 545 -17.02 14.10 20.71
N GLU A 546 -17.66 14.93 21.52
CA GLU A 546 -18.67 15.90 21.10
C GLU A 546 -18.05 17.06 20.30
N GLU A 547 -16.95 17.65 20.81
CA GLU A 547 -16.20 18.69 20.12
C GLU A 547 -15.74 18.24 18.73
N PHE A 548 -15.21 17.01 18.64
CA PHE A 548 -14.74 16.46 17.38
C PHE A 548 -15.90 16.14 16.45
N SER A 549 -17.02 15.63 16.99
CA SER A 549 -18.24 15.38 16.22
C SER A 549 -18.75 16.66 15.55
N LEU A 550 -18.79 17.77 16.29
CA LEU A 550 -19.24 19.07 15.77
C LEU A 550 -18.37 19.50 14.59
N ARG A 551 -17.05 19.50 14.75
CA ARG A 551 -16.11 19.89 13.69
C ARG A 551 -16.13 18.93 12.50
N LEU A 552 -16.22 17.63 12.75
CA LEU A 552 -16.23 16.61 11.70
C LEU A 552 -17.54 16.65 10.88
N SER A 553 -18.63 17.16 11.47
CA SER A 553 -19.91 17.30 10.77
C SER A 553 -19.86 18.30 9.61
N SER A 554 -18.98 19.31 9.69
CA SER A 554 -18.77 20.29 8.63
C SER A 554 -17.70 19.89 7.61
N VAL A 555 -17.00 18.77 7.81
CA VAL A 555 -15.92 18.33 6.92
C VAL A 555 -16.48 17.54 5.74
N GLN A 556 -16.12 17.96 4.52
CA GLN A 556 -16.37 17.21 3.31
C GLN A 556 -15.07 16.80 2.63
N ALA A 557 -15.00 15.53 2.24
CA ALA A 557 -13.86 15.03 1.49
C ALA A 557 -13.95 15.49 0.03
N GLU A 558 -12.94 16.23 -0.40
CA GLU A 558 -12.80 16.70 -1.77
C GLU A 558 -11.90 15.78 -2.59
N SER A 559 -12.30 15.53 -3.84
CA SER A 559 -11.46 14.82 -4.80
C SER A 559 -10.47 15.76 -5.46
N LEU A 560 -9.27 15.88 -4.88
CA LEU A 560 -8.18 16.70 -5.44
C LEU A 560 -7.72 16.23 -6.83
N ARG A 561 -7.94 14.96 -7.16
CA ARG A 561 -7.65 14.40 -8.48
C ARG A 561 -8.60 13.26 -8.79
N PHE A 562 -9.38 13.43 -9.85
CA PHE A 562 -10.23 12.38 -10.38
C PHE A 562 -9.39 11.30 -11.09
N GLU A 563 -9.77 10.04 -10.91
CA GLU A 563 -9.18 8.94 -11.68
C GLU A 563 -9.47 9.17 -13.16
N LYS A 564 -8.41 9.27 -13.97
CA LYS A 564 -8.58 9.44 -15.42
C LYS A 564 -9.22 8.18 -15.99
N PRO A 565 -10.38 8.27 -16.66
CA PRO A 565 -10.93 7.11 -17.31
C PRO A 565 -10.00 6.66 -18.44
N VAL A 566 -9.94 5.35 -18.66
CA VAL A 566 -9.04 4.74 -19.65
C VAL A 566 -9.80 3.88 -20.64
N LEU A 567 -9.25 3.79 -21.85
CA LEU A 567 -9.67 2.83 -22.85
C LEU A 567 -9.25 1.42 -22.42
N ARG A 568 -10.01 0.41 -22.82
CA ARG A 568 -9.59 -1.00 -22.67
C ARG A 568 -8.35 -1.26 -23.50
N GLU A 569 -7.49 -2.16 -23.02
CA GLU A 569 -6.37 -2.67 -23.81
C GLU A 569 -6.84 -3.54 -24.97
N THR A 570 -8.03 -4.14 -24.85
CA THR A 570 -8.66 -4.96 -25.87
C THR A 570 -8.92 -4.16 -27.14
N ILE A 571 -8.42 -4.68 -28.26
CA ILE A 571 -8.65 -4.15 -29.59
C ILE A 571 -9.84 -4.86 -30.22
N TYR A 572 -10.74 -4.08 -30.79
CA TYR A 572 -11.95 -4.50 -31.48
C TYR A 572 -11.85 -4.14 -32.97
N GLY A 573 -12.59 -4.86 -33.80
CA GLY A 573 -12.93 -4.44 -35.16
C GLY A 573 -14.41 -4.08 -35.23
N LEU A 574 -14.81 -3.20 -36.14
CA LEU A 574 -16.22 -3.00 -36.47
C LEU A 574 -16.59 -3.78 -37.72
N ARG A 575 -17.73 -4.44 -37.74
CA ARG A 575 -18.24 -5.17 -38.91
C ARG A 575 -19.74 -4.96 -39.05
N PRO A 576 -20.28 -4.90 -40.28
CA PRO A 576 -21.72 -4.85 -40.48
C PRO A 576 -22.34 -6.15 -39.93
N GLY A 577 -23.35 -5.99 -39.07
CA GLY A 577 -24.19 -7.08 -38.61
C GLY A 577 -25.24 -7.49 -39.65
N GLU A 578 -26.13 -8.42 -39.28
CA GLU A 578 -27.21 -8.88 -40.17
C GLU A 578 -28.17 -7.74 -40.57
N SER A 579 -28.33 -6.71 -39.72
CA SER A 579 -29.12 -5.50 -40.00
C SER A 579 -28.36 -4.42 -40.79
N GLY A 580 -27.14 -4.69 -41.25
CA GLY A 580 -26.27 -3.71 -41.92
C GLY A 580 -25.59 -2.70 -40.99
N LYS A 581 -26.06 -2.53 -39.75
CA LYS A 581 -25.44 -1.65 -38.75
C LYS A 581 -24.07 -2.19 -38.29
N LEU A 582 -23.07 -1.32 -38.23
CA LEU A 582 -21.74 -1.68 -37.71
C LEU A 582 -21.84 -2.07 -36.23
N SER A 583 -21.28 -3.23 -35.90
CA SER A 583 -21.19 -3.77 -34.54
C SER A 583 -19.76 -4.16 -34.21
N ALA A 584 -19.41 -4.04 -32.93
CA ALA A 584 -18.08 -4.38 -32.46
C ALA A 584 -17.83 -5.89 -32.44
N VAL A 585 -16.63 -6.28 -32.83
CA VAL A 585 -16.16 -7.66 -32.97
C VAL A 585 -14.82 -7.82 -32.27
N ILE A 586 -14.65 -8.92 -31.55
CA ILE A 586 -13.45 -9.29 -30.82
C ILE A 586 -12.94 -10.67 -31.27
N ARG A 587 -11.63 -10.90 -31.22
CA ARG A 587 -11.05 -12.24 -31.40
C ARG A 587 -10.88 -12.91 -30.04
N ARG A 588 -11.53 -14.05 -29.84
CA ARG A 588 -11.40 -14.88 -28.63
C ARG A 588 -10.67 -16.17 -28.94
N GLU A 589 -9.88 -16.67 -28.01
CA GLU A 589 -9.30 -18.01 -28.10
C GLU A 589 -10.40 -19.05 -27.92
N VAL A 590 -10.33 -20.13 -28.69
CA VAL A 590 -11.34 -21.19 -28.65
C VAL A 590 -11.27 -21.95 -27.33
N PHE A 591 -10.07 -22.34 -26.91
CA PHE A 591 -9.88 -23.19 -25.73
C PHE A 591 -10.55 -22.65 -24.44
N PRO A 592 -10.40 -21.37 -24.06
CA PRO A 592 -11.08 -20.81 -22.88
C PRO A 592 -12.61 -20.70 -23.00
N MET A 593 -13.20 -20.94 -24.18
CA MET A 593 -14.64 -20.76 -24.39
C MET A 593 -15.49 -21.73 -23.56
N ALA A 594 -14.98 -22.92 -23.24
CA ALA A 594 -15.66 -23.89 -22.38
C ALA A 594 -15.46 -23.64 -20.87
N TYR A 595 -14.71 -22.60 -20.49
CA TYR A 595 -14.41 -22.28 -19.09
C TYR A 595 -15.21 -21.07 -18.60
N GLY A 596 -15.48 -21.02 -17.30
CA GLY A 596 -16.23 -19.96 -16.62
C GLY A 596 -15.55 -18.59 -16.62
N GLY A 597 -14.34 -18.49 -17.19
CA GLY A 597 -13.51 -17.28 -17.21
C GLY A 597 -12.14 -17.54 -16.63
N LEU A 598 -11.49 -16.48 -16.18
CA LEU A 598 -10.22 -16.53 -15.46
C LEU A 598 -10.42 -16.00 -14.03
N THR A 599 -9.78 -16.62 -13.06
CA THR A 599 -9.60 -16.07 -11.71
C THR A 599 -8.67 -14.84 -11.76
N PRO A 600 -8.63 -13.99 -10.72
CA PRO A 600 -7.74 -12.83 -10.67
C PRO A 600 -6.24 -13.16 -10.83
N ASP A 601 -5.82 -14.38 -10.48
CA ASP A 601 -4.46 -14.90 -10.67
C ASP A 601 -4.25 -15.55 -12.07
N GLY A 602 -5.23 -15.46 -12.96
CA GLY A 602 -5.13 -15.90 -14.36
C GLY A 602 -5.36 -17.40 -14.57
N LYS A 603 -5.99 -18.12 -13.62
CA LYS A 603 -6.33 -19.53 -13.79
C LYS A 603 -7.72 -19.70 -14.36
N LEU A 604 -7.92 -20.70 -15.21
CA LEU A 604 -9.23 -20.99 -15.78
C LEU A 604 -10.21 -21.45 -14.70
N ILE A 605 -11.40 -20.86 -14.71
CA ILE A 605 -12.52 -21.24 -13.84
C ILE A 605 -13.22 -22.45 -14.46
N LYS A 606 -13.48 -23.48 -13.64
CA LYS A 606 -14.20 -24.75 -13.93
C LYS A 606 -14.69 -24.93 -15.37
N PHE A 607 -14.17 -25.97 -16.02
CA PHE A 607 -14.65 -26.44 -17.32
C PHE A 607 -16.13 -26.84 -17.26
N ALA A 608 -16.93 -26.37 -18.22
CA ALA A 608 -18.30 -26.82 -18.44
C ALA A 608 -18.74 -26.58 -19.89
N VAL A 609 -19.27 -27.62 -20.55
CA VAL A 609 -19.77 -27.53 -21.94
C VAL A 609 -20.88 -26.48 -22.08
N GLY A 610 -21.71 -26.29 -21.05
CA GLY A 610 -22.70 -25.21 -21.01
C GLY A 610 -22.11 -23.82 -21.24
N ASN A 611 -20.88 -23.55 -20.78
CA ASN A 611 -20.19 -22.29 -21.06
C ASN A 611 -19.89 -22.12 -22.55
N LEU A 612 -19.44 -23.19 -23.21
CA LEU A 612 -19.20 -23.19 -24.65
C LEU A 612 -20.50 -22.89 -25.40
N ARG A 613 -21.59 -23.62 -25.07
CA ARG A 613 -22.92 -23.44 -25.69
C ARG A 613 -23.43 -22.02 -25.56
N SER A 614 -23.36 -21.43 -24.37
CA SER A 614 -23.80 -20.05 -24.13
C SER A 614 -23.08 -19.00 -25.00
N ARG A 615 -21.86 -19.33 -25.47
CA ARG A 615 -21.02 -18.43 -26.27
C ARG A 615 -21.10 -18.69 -27.77
N LEU A 616 -21.65 -19.83 -28.22
CA LEU A 616 -21.81 -20.13 -29.66
C LEU A 616 -22.59 -19.04 -30.41
N PRO A 617 -23.71 -18.49 -29.91
CA PRO A 617 -24.45 -17.43 -30.62
C PRO A 617 -23.62 -16.16 -30.87
N SER A 618 -22.57 -15.92 -30.06
CA SER A 618 -21.68 -14.78 -30.25
C SER A 618 -20.69 -14.98 -31.41
N ILE A 619 -20.49 -16.20 -31.89
CA ILE A 619 -19.53 -16.49 -32.96
C ILE A 619 -20.10 -16.01 -34.30
N ARG A 620 -19.38 -15.10 -34.95
CA ARG A 620 -19.82 -14.45 -36.18
C ARG A 620 -19.94 -15.40 -37.37
N ILE A 621 -19.01 -16.36 -37.45
CA ILE A 621 -18.92 -17.27 -38.60
C ILE A 621 -19.79 -18.49 -38.29
N LYS A 622 -20.97 -18.58 -38.95
CA LYS A 622 -21.97 -19.62 -38.69
C LYS A 622 -21.40 -21.04 -38.82
N SER A 623 -20.57 -21.31 -39.83
CA SER A 623 -19.94 -22.64 -39.99
C SER A 623 -19.04 -23.04 -38.82
N ILE A 624 -18.30 -22.10 -38.23
CA ILE A 624 -17.47 -22.37 -37.04
C ILE A 624 -18.36 -22.56 -35.81
N SER A 625 -19.44 -21.76 -35.68
CA SER A 625 -20.42 -21.94 -34.61
C SER A 625 -21.06 -23.33 -34.66
N SER A 626 -21.45 -23.79 -35.85
CA SER A 626 -22.03 -25.13 -36.04
C SER A 626 -21.02 -26.24 -35.74
N LEU A 627 -19.75 -26.10 -36.18
CA LEU A 627 -18.68 -27.05 -35.88
C LEU A 627 -18.46 -27.19 -34.37
N LEU A 628 -18.34 -26.06 -33.66
CA LEU A 628 -18.17 -26.07 -32.20
C LEU A 628 -19.43 -26.55 -31.47
N GLY A 629 -20.61 -26.36 -32.05
CA GLY A 629 -21.87 -26.93 -31.55
C GLY A 629 -21.92 -28.44 -31.66
N ALA A 630 -21.45 -29.02 -32.77
CA ALA A 630 -21.32 -30.48 -32.92
C ALA A 630 -20.33 -31.05 -31.90
N ILE A 631 -19.15 -30.43 -31.76
CA ILE A 631 -18.16 -30.81 -30.74
C ILE A 631 -18.75 -30.72 -29.32
N ALA A 632 -19.55 -29.71 -29.02
CA ALA A 632 -20.21 -29.58 -27.73
C ALA A 632 -21.19 -30.75 -27.46
N ASN A 633 -21.93 -31.21 -28.48
CA ASN A 633 -22.79 -32.38 -28.36
C ASN A 633 -21.98 -33.66 -28.09
N ASP A 634 -20.88 -33.86 -28.81
CA ASP A 634 -20.02 -35.04 -28.64
C ASP A 634 -19.41 -35.10 -27.23
N LEU A 635 -18.96 -33.94 -26.71
CA LEU A 635 -18.40 -33.84 -25.36
C LEU A 635 -19.43 -34.10 -24.26
N GLU A 636 -20.70 -33.76 -24.47
CA GLU A 636 -21.76 -34.05 -23.49
C GLU A 636 -22.04 -35.55 -23.33
N GLY A 637 -21.76 -36.35 -24.36
CA GLY A 637 -21.82 -37.81 -24.29
C GLY A 637 -20.78 -38.44 -23.35
N ILE A 638 -19.77 -37.69 -22.90
CA ILE A 638 -18.72 -38.19 -22.00
C ILE A 638 -19.14 -37.96 -20.54
N ALA A 639 -19.52 -39.01 -19.80
CA ALA A 639 -19.98 -38.90 -18.41
C ALA A 639 -18.91 -38.37 -17.44
N ASP A 640 -17.64 -38.77 -17.60
CA ASP A 640 -16.54 -38.33 -16.75
C ASP A 640 -16.07 -36.92 -17.12
N GLY A 641 -16.20 -35.98 -16.17
CA GLY A 641 -15.80 -34.59 -16.33
C GLY A 641 -14.31 -34.38 -16.60
N GLN A 642 -13.41 -35.21 -16.03
CA GLN A 642 -11.97 -35.07 -16.26
C GLN A 642 -11.59 -35.52 -17.67
N LYS A 643 -12.12 -36.67 -18.10
CA LYS A 643 -11.98 -37.15 -19.48
C LYS A 643 -12.54 -36.15 -20.48
N ARG A 644 -13.70 -35.55 -20.18
CA ARG A 644 -14.34 -34.53 -21.02
C ARG A 644 -13.49 -33.28 -21.20
N GLU A 645 -12.88 -32.78 -20.13
CA GLU A 645 -11.99 -31.61 -20.18
C GLU A 645 -10.72 -31.91 -20.98
N LYS A 646 -10.13 -33.10 -20.78
CA LYS A 646 -8.96 -33.57 -21.55
C LYS A 646 -9.27 -33.69 -23.05
N GLU A 647 -10.43 -34.24 -23.40
CA GLU A 647 -10.85 -34.37 -24.79
C GLU A 647 -11.03 -32.99 -25.45
N TRP A 648 -11.66 -32.04 -24.76
CA TRP A 648 -11.77 -30.66 -25.24
C TRP A 648 -10.40 -30.02 -25.50
N TYR A 649 -9.44 -30.24 -24.61
CA TYR A 649 -8.07 -29.75 -24.78
C TYR A 649 -7.43 -30.30 -26.05
N LEU A 650 -7.51 -31.61 -26.28
CA LEU A 650 -6.96 -32.26 -27.49
C LEU A 650 -7.65 -31.76 -28.76
N LEU A 651 -8.98 -31.69 -28.76
CA LEU A 651 -9.75 -31.16 -29.89
C LEU A 651 -9.36 -29.73 -30.23
N CYS A 652 -9.11 -28.87 -29.23
CA CYS A 652 -8.67 -27.49 -29.48
C CYS A 652 -7.27 -27.40 -30.09
N GLN A 653 -6.38 -28.38 -29.85
CA GLN A 653 -5.04 -28.38 -30.44
C GLN A 653 -5.06 -28.62 -31.95
N ASP A 654 -6.01 -29.43 -32.42
CA ASP A 654 -6.12 -29.86 -33.82
C ASP A 654 -7.36 -29.31 -34.55
N LEU A 655 -8.11 -28.39 -33.92
CA LEU A 655 -9.33 -27.83 -34.49
C LEU A 655 -9.06 -27.12 -35.82
N ARG A 656 -9.62 -27.65 -36.91
CA ARG A 656 -9.51 -27.08 -38.26
C ARG A 656 -10.88 -26.84 -38.87
N LEU A 657 -10.97 -25.86 -39.77
CA LEU A 657 -12.22 -25.57 -40.48
C LEU A 657 -12.67 -26.71 -41.41
N LYS A 658 -11.71 -27.49 -41.90
CA LYS A 658 -11.86 -28.70 -42.72
C LYS A 658 -10.63 -29.60 -42.51
N PRO A 659 -10.65 -30.90 -42.87
CA PRO A 659 -9.56 -31.85 -42.56
C PRO A 659 -8.14 -31.39 -42.93
N ASN A 660 -7.99 -30.60 -44.00
CA ASN A 660 -6.71 -29.99 -44.42
C ASN A 660 -6.73 -28.45 -44.36
N GLY A 661 -7.61 -27.89 -43.52
CA GLY A 661 -7.80 -26.45 -43.38
C GLY A 661 -6.82 -25.81 -42.39
N PRO A 662 -6.82 -24.47 -42.32
CA PRO A 662 -6.06 -23.75 -41.31
C PRO A 662 -6.54 -24.09 -39.91
N LEU A 663 -5.60 -24.10 -38.96
CA LEU A 663 -5.87 -24.33 -37.55
C LEU A 663 -6.63 -23.14 -36.94
N ILE A 664 -7.70 -23.42 -36.21
CA ILE A 664 -8.56 -22.44 -35.55
C ILE A 664 -8.14 -22.29 -34.10
N LYS A 665 -7.21 -21.38 -33.84
CA LYS A 665 -6.85 -20.99 -32.45
C LYS A 665 -7.78 -19.92 -31.88
N LYS A 666 -8.30 -19.04 -32.75
CA LYS A 666 -9.11 -17.87 -32.38
C LYS A 666 -10.32 -17.74 -33.29
N VAL A 667 -11.45 -17.33 -32.71
CA VAL A 667 -12.70 -17.08 -33.42
C VAL A 667 -13.13 -15.63 -33.26
N SER A 668 -13.80 -15.14 -34.30
CA SER A 668 -14.36 -13.79 -34.33
C SER A 668 -15.74 -13.82 -33.67
N CYS A 669 -15.89 -13.11 -32.55
CA CYS A 669 -17.13 -13.01 -31.80
C CYS A 669 -17.69 -11.59 -31.84
N TRP A 670 -19.00 -11.45 -31.90
CA TRP A 670 -19.69 -10.19 -31.59
C TRP A 670 -19.39 -9.78 -30.15
N SER A 671 -19.17 -8.49 -29.92
CA SER A 671 -19.00 -7.97 -28.56
C SER A 671 -20.35 -7.91 -27.85
N ASP A 672 -20.30 -8.18 -26.56
CA ASP A 672 -21.32 -7.88 -25.55
C ASP A 672 -21.65 -6.39 -25.41
N LYS A 673 -20.85 -5.49 -26.01
CA LYS A 673 -21.06 -4.05 -26.05
C LYS A 673 -21.15 -3.57 -27.49
N PRO A 674 -22.29 -3.77 -28.17
CA PRO A 674 -22.36 -3.62 -29.63
C PRO A 674 -22.34 -2.16 -30.11
N GLU A 675 -22.62 -1.19 -29.23
CA GLU A 675 -22.77 0.21 -29.61
C GLU A 675 -21.45 0.87 -30.04
N GLN A 676 -21.33 1.12 -31.35
CA GLN A 676 -20.19 1.82 -31.97
C GLN A 676 -19.88 3.18 -31.32
N ALA A 677 -20.89 3.90 -30.84
CA ALA A 677 -20.73 5.24 -30.27
C ALA A 677 -19.74 5.28 -29.08
N ASN A 678 -19.46 4.13 -28.45
CA ASN A 678 -18.55 4.01 -27.31
C ASN A 678 -17.11 3.61 -27.68
N TYR A 679 -16.78 3.56 -28.98
CA TYR A 679 -15.48 3.12 -29.50
C TYR A 679 -14.71 4.26 -30.15
N CYS A 680 -13.42 4.34 -29.84
CA CYS A 680 -12.45 5.21 -30.51
C CYS A 680 -11.63 4.40 -31.50
N ASN A 681 -11.49 4.90 -32.73
CA ASN A 681 -10.53 4.34 -33.68
C ASN A 681 -9.12 4.77 -33.28
N MET A 682 -8.22 3.79 -33.13
CA MET A 682 -6.81 3.97 -32.74
C MET A 682 -5.86 3.65 -33.89
N SER A 683 -6.38 3.48 -35.10
CA SER A 683 -5.60 3.27 -36.31
C SER A 683 -4.70 4.47 -36.60
N LYS A 684 -3.42 4.21 -36.93
CA LYS A 684 -2.48 5.26 -37.37
C LYS A 684 -2.83 5.81 -38.76
N ASP A 685 -3.54 5.01 -39.55
CA ASP A 685 -3.98 5.28 -40.92
C ASP A 685 -5.45 5.70 -40.98
N TRP A 686 -5.90 6.45 -39.97
CA TRP A 686 -7.28 6.90 -39.85
C TRP A 686 -7.67 7.89 -40.95
N THR A 687 -8.81 7.62 -41.62
CA THR A 687 -9.52 8.58 -42.48
C THR A 687 -11.03 8.43 -42.26
N PRO A 688 -11.84 9.48 -42.49
CA PRO A 688 -13.30 9.43 -42.34
C PRO A 688 -13.95 8.31 -43.15
N GLU A 689 -13.49 8.06 -44.38
CA GLU A 689 -14.03 7.03 -45.28
C GLU A 689 -13.77 5.62 -44.74
N ARG A 690 -12.59 5.40 -44.14
CA ARG A 690 -12.22 4.11 -43.54
C ARG A 690 -13.00 3.85 -42.25
N GLU A 691 -13.20 4.89 -41.45
CA GLU A 691 -14.05 4.84 -40.26
C GLU A 691 -15.51 4.51 -40.64
N ALA A 692 -16.07 5.20 -41.65
CA ALA A 692 -17.40 4.92 -42.17
C ALA A 692 -17.53 3.47 -42.69
N ALA A 693 -16.48 2.92 -43.29
CA ALA A 693 -16.41 1.53 -43.72
C ALA A 693 -16.14 0.52 -42.58
N GLY A 694 -16.05 0.97 -41.32
CA GLY A 694 -15.75 0.12 -40.15
C GLY A 694 -14.32 -0.44 -40.13
N LYS A 695 -13.41 0.10 -40.94
CA LYS A 695 -12.00 -0.33 -41.03
C LYS A 695 -11.17 0.42 -39.99
N GLY A 696 -10.63 -0.30 -39.02
CA GLY A 696 -9.74 0.27 -38.02
C GLY A 696 -9.47 -0.65 -36.84
N GLN A 697 -8.65 -0.17 -35.90
CA GLN A 697 -8.42 -0.79 -34.60
C GLN A 697 -9.15 0.00 -33.53
N TRP A 698 -10.19 -0.58 -32.95
CA TRP A 698 -11.11 0.16 -32.09
C TRP A 698 -10.89 -0.20 -30.62
N ARG A 699 -11.01 0.78 -29.73
CA ARG A 699 -11.02 0.55 -28.28
C ARG A 699 -12.23 1.21 -27.66
N CYS A 700 -12.90 0.52 -26.74
CA CYS A 700 -13.98 1.10 -25.96
C CYS A 700 -13.51 1.53 -24.56
N ALA A 701 -14.32 2.35 -23.90
CA ALA A 701 -14.11 2.72 -22.51
C ALA A 701 -14.08 1.47 -21.59
N LYS A 702 -13.17 1.46 -20.61
CA LYS A 702 -13.06 0.34 -19.66
C LYS A 702 -14.29 0.23 -18.76
N GLY A 703 -14.84 1.35 -18.32
CA GLY A 703 -16.03 1.39 -17.47
C GLY A 703 -16.70 2.75 -17.29
N SER A 704 -16.00 3.87 -17.48
CA SER A 704 -16.51 5.22 -17.20
C SER A 704 -16.26 6.20 -18.34
N HIS A 705 -16.93 7.34 -18.27
CA HIS A 705 -16.71 8.54 -19.09
C HIS A 705 -15.89 9.57 -18.29
N GLN A 706 -15.40 10.63 -18.95
CA GLN A 706 -14.66 11.72 -18.29
C GLN A 706 -15.53 12.57 -17.37
N GLY A 707 -16.84 12.59 -17.60
CA GLY A 707 -17.81 13.35 -16.81
C GLY A 707 -19.02 13.65 -17.68
N GLN A 708 -19.89 14.53 -17.21
CA GLN A 708 -21.16 14.84 -17.87
C GLN A 708 -21.41 16.33 -17.84
N TRP A 709 -21.82 16.88 -18.99
CA TRP A 709 -22.38 18.22 -19.05
C TRP A 709 -23.87 18.18 -18.74
N VAL A 710 -24.28 19.07 -17.85
CA VAL A 710 -25.69 19.40 -17.62
C VAL A 710 -26.00 20.67 -18.39
N TYR A 711 -27.05 20.64 -19.22
CA TYR A 711 -27.50 21.79 -20.01
C TYR A 711 -29.03 21.86 -20.00
N LEU A 712 -29.57 23.03 -20.34
CA LEU A 712 -31.01 23.23 -20.53
C LEU A 712 -31.31 23.20 -22.03
N ASP A 713 -32.36 22.47 -22.41
CA ASP A 713 -32.89 22.57 -23.76
C ASP A 713 -33.68 23.87 -23.98
N THR A 714 -34.10 24.13 -25.21
CA THR A 714 -34.94 25.30 -25.58
C THR A 714 -36.26 25.38 -24.82
N LEU A 715 -36.72 24.28 -24.21
CA LEU A 715 -37.89 24.23 -23.34
C LEU A 715 -37.55 24.36 -21.85
N SER A 716 -36.33 24.79 -21.53
CA SER A 716 -35.79 24.90 -20.16
C SER A 716 -35.80 23.59 -19.38
N LYS A 717 -35.85 22.43 -20.04
CA LYS A 717 -35.76 21.13 -19.38
C LYS A 717 -34.28 20.71 -19.30
N PRO A 718 -33.82 20.20 -18.16
CA PRO A 718 -32.45 19.73 -18.04
C PRO A 718 -32.23 18.51 -18.94
N ARG A 719 -31.03 18.46 -19.51
CA ARG A 719 -30.47 17.40 -20.33
C ARG A 719 -29.04 17.12 -19.86
N ILE A 720 -28.56 15.93 -20.18
CA ILE A 720 -27.24 15.45 -19.79
C ILE A 720 -26.55 14.91 -21.05
N ARG A 721 -25.27 15.25 -21.22
CA ARG A 721 -24.40 14.64 -22.23
C ARG A 721 -23.14 14.12 -21.56
N ALA A 722 -22.92 12.81 -21.60
CA ALA A 722 -21.66 12.21 -21.16
C ALA A 722 -20.50 12.55 -22.10
N VAL A 723 -19.31 12.75 -21.53
CA VAL A 723 -18.06 13.04 -22.25
C VAL A 723 -17.21 11.79 -22.29
N LYS A 724 -17.12 11.16 -23.45
CA LYS A 724 -16.42 9.87 -23.62
C LYS A 724 -14.93 10.01 -23.36
N VAL A 725 -14.26 8.90 -23.08
CA VAL A 725 -12.83 8.85 -22.71
C VAL A 725 -11.89 9.49 -23.73
N PHE A 726 -12.29 9.49 -25.00
CA PHE A 726 -11.52 10.00 -26.13
C PHE A 726 -11.99 11.38 -26.63
N GLU A 727 -13.06 11.93 -26.08
CA GLU A 727 -13.56 13.25 -26.44
C GLU A 727 -12.82 14.35 -25.68
N SER A 728 -12.72 15.54 -26.26
CA SER A 728 -12.26 16.72 -25.52
C SER A 728 -13.45 17.33 -24.76
N ILE A 729 -13.30 17.53 -23.45
CA ILE A 729 -14.32 18.22 -22.62
C ILE A 729 -14.67 19.59 -23.20
N ALA A 730 -13.66 20.33 -23.68
CA ALA A 730 -13.84 21.65 -24.25
C ALA A 730 -14.58 21.60 -25.61
N LYS A 731 -14.20 20.66 -26.49
CA LYS A 731 -14.89 20.48 -27.78
C LYS A 731 -16.36 20.14 -27.57
N VAL A 732 -16.62 19.18 -26.69
CA VAL A 732 -17.98 18.77 -26.33
C VAL A 732 -18.82 19.93 -25.82
N LYS A 733 -18.25 20.80 -24.99
CA LYS A 733 -18.93 22.01 -24.52
C LYS A 733 -19.28 22.94 -25.67
N SER A 734 -18.32 23.22 -26.55
CA SER A 734 -18.52 24.06 -27.74
C SER A 734 -19.57 23.47 -28.68
N ASP A 735 -19.58 22.16 -28.89
CA ASP A 735 -20.57 21.49 -29.72
C ASP A 735 -21.98 21.63 -29.12
N LEU A 736 -22.11 21.55 -27.79
CA LEU A 736 -23.39 21.77 -27.10
C LEU A 736 -23.84 23.24 -27.19
N GLU A 737 -22.92 24.20 -27.08
CA GLU A 737 -23.26 25.63 -27.20
C GLU A 737 -23.67 26.02 -28.63
N ALA A 738 -23.23 25.26 -29.63
CA ALA A 738 -23.62 25.44 -31.03
C ALA A 738 -24.89 24.67 -31.44
N ASP A 739 -25.39 23.78 -30.60
CA ASP A 739 -26.57 22.95 -30.86
C ASP A 739 -27.85 23.80 -30.76
N SER A 740 -28.70 23.76 -31.79
CA SER A 740 -29.97 24.51 -31.82
C SER A 740 -30.94 24.09 -30.72
N ASP A 741 -30.81 22.87 -30.19
CA ASP A 741 -31.67 22.37 -29.11
C ASP A 741 -31.15 22.75 -27.72
N CYS A 742 -29.94 23.33 -27.62
CA CYS A 742 -29.35 23.76 -26.36
C CYS A 742 -29.60 25.26 -26.11
N ALA A 743 -30.36 25.58 -25.08
CA ALA A 743 -30.53 26.97 -24.65
C ALA A 743 -29.32 27.47 -23.86
N ARG A 744 -28.78 26.63 -22.96
CA ARG A 744 -27.67 27.01 -22.07
C ARG A 744 -26.97 25.81 -21.46
N VAL A 745 -25.63 25.80 -21.53
CA VAL A 745 -24.81 24.88 -20.75
C VAL A 745 -24.73 25.37 -19.29
N VAL A 746 -25.07 24.49 -18.34
CA VAL A 746 -25.16 24.85 -16.91
C VAL A 746 -23.85 24.57 -16.19
N MET A 747 -23.39 23.31 -16.20
CA MET A 747 -22.18 22.89 -15.48
C MET A 747 -21.65 21.54 -15.94
N PHE A 748 -20.40 21.23 -15.57
CA PHE A 748 -19.78 19.93 -15.77
C PHE A 748 -19.64 19.17 -14.45
N LEU A 749 -20.19 17.96 -14.40
CA LEU A 749 -20.20 17.09 -13.22
C LEU A 749 -19.38 15.83 -13.43
N GLN A 750 -18.70 15.40 -12.38
CA GLN A 750 -18.02 14.12 -12.28
C GLN A 750 -18.41 13.47 -10.94
N SER A 751 -18.37 12.14 -10.87
CA SER A 751 -18.47 11.45 -9.58
C SER A 751 -17.33 11.93 -8.67
N GLY A 752 -17.68 12.37 -7.46
CA GLY A 752 -16.78 12.97 -6.48
C GLY A 752 -16.78 14.50 -6.45
N CYS A 753 -17.42 15.20 -7.41
CA CYS A 753 -17.58 16.65 -7.36
C CYS A 753 -18.37 17.09 -6.13
N ILE A 754 -18.07 18.29 -5.62
CA ILE A 754 -18.85 18.94 -4.57
C ILE A 754 -19.79 19.94 -5.19
N VAL A 755 -21.07 19.84 -4.82
CA VAL A 755 -22.16 20.68 -5.30
C VAL A 755 -22.88 21.33 -4.13
N LYS A 756 -23.34 22.56 -4.31
CA LYS A 756 -24.10 23.33 -3.32
C LYS A 756 -25.54 23.52 -3.76
N ILE A 757 -26.44 23.48 -2.78
CA ILE A 757 -27.86 23.76 -2.92
C ILE A 757 -28.22 24.81 -1.87
N ASP A 758 -28.93 25.86 -2.28
CA ASP A 758 -29.24 27.02 -1.42
C ASP A 758 -30.62 26.90 -0.74
N GLY A 759 -31.32 25.77 -0.89
CA GLY A 759 -32.64 25.56 -0.31
C GLY A 759 -33.07 24.10 -0.26
N GLU A 760 -34.12 23.80 0.49
CA GLU A 760 -34.63 22.43 0.65
C GLU A 760 -35.21 21.89 -0.66
N VAL A 761 -34.83 20.67 -1.03
CA VAL A 761 -35.33 19.96 -2.21
C VAL A 761 -36.15 18.75 -1.79
N LYS A 762 -37.41 18.67 -2.21
CA LYS A 762 -38.25 17.48 -2.01
C LYS A 762 -37.84 16.38 -2.99
N SER A 763 -37.48 15.20 -2.47
CA SER A 763 -37.21 13.99 -3.24
C SER A 763 -38.04 12.82 -2.70
N GLY A 764 -39.25 12.64 -3.24
CA GLY A 764 -40.21 11.66 -2.72
C GLY A 764 -40.60 11.97 -1.27
N ALA A 765 -40.46 10.99 -0.37
CA ALA A 765 -40.74 11.13 1.06
C ALA A 765 -39.59 11.77 1.87
N LYS A 766 -38.39 11.89 1.28
CA LYS A 766 -37.21 12.47 1.96
C LYS A 766 -37.00 13.92 1.51
N LYS A 767 -36.65 14.77 2.47
CA LYS A 767 -36.23 16.15 2.23
C LYS A 767 -34.71 16.20 2.18
N LEU A 768 -34.17 16.82 1.14
CA LEU A 768 -32.76 17.16 1.07
C LEU A 768 -32.60 18.60 1.57
N PRO A 769 -31.94 18.83 2.72
CA PRO A 769 -31.77 20.19 3.24
C PRO A 769 -30.83 21.02 2.34
N GLU A 770 -30.72 22.31 2.64
CA GLU A 770 -29.67 23.14 2.05
C GLU A 770 -28.28 22.68 2.49
N GLY A 771 -27.27 22.91 1.65
CA GLY A 771 -25.89 22.60 1.98
C GLY A 771 -25.05 22.07 0.81
N ASN A 772 -23.88 21.56 1.17
CA ASN A 772 -22.94 20.96 0.22
C ASN A 772 -23.12 19.44 0.17
N TYR A 773 -22.96 18.85 -1.00
CA TYR A 773 -23.12 17.42 -1.23
C TYR A 773 -22.06 16.90 -2.20
N ARG A 774 -21.69 15.63 -2.04
CA ARG A 774 -20.82 14.94 -2.98
C ARG A 774 -21.65 14.20 -4.03
N VAL A 775 -21.31 14.37 -5.30
CA VAL A 775 -21.95 13.65 -6.41
C VAL A 775 -21.47 12.20 -6.45
N GLY A 776 -22.37 11.23 -6.41
CA GLY A 776 -22.04 9.81 -6.65
C GLY A 776 -22.08 9.42 -8.12
N GLY A 777 -23.02 9.97 -8.86
CA GLY A 777 -23.21 9.70 -10.28
C GLY A 777 -24.42 10.45 -10.81
N VAL A 778 -24.45 10.65 -12.12
CA VAL A 778 -25.56 11.30 -12.82
C VAL A 778 -26.10 10.31 -13.85
N GLU A 779 -27.40 10.05 -13.79
CA GLU A 779 -28.09 9.12 -14.69
C GLU A 779 -28.68 9.89 -15.87
N GLU A 780 -28.12 9.67 -17.07
CA GLU A 780 -28.49 10.40 -18.29
C GLU A 780 -29.96 10.17 -18.69
N ALA A 781 -30.41 8.91 -18.72
CA ALA A 781 -31.77 8.56 -19.14
C ALA A 781 -32.83 9.11 -18.17
N ALA A 782 -32.61 8.95 -16.86
CA ALA A 782 -33.56 9.35 -15.84
C ALA A 782 -33.45 10.82 -15.43
N ARG A 783 -32.36 11.50 -15.79
CA ARG A 783 -32.04 12.90 -15.43
C ARG A 783 -32.01 13.12 -13.92
N LYS A 784 -31.43 12.16 -13.23
CA LYS A 784 -31.34 12.11 -11.77
C LYS A 784 -29.89 12.06 -11.33
N ILE A 785 -29.64 12.54 -10.12
CA ILE A 785 -28.32 12.54 -9.51
C ILE A 785 -28.36 11.87 -8.14
N ASP A 786 -27.33 11.10 -7.86
CA ASP A 786 -27.06 10.57 -6.53
C ASP A 786 -26.21 11.57 -5.76
N LEU A 787 -26.69 12.01 -4.60
CA LEU A 787 -25.98 12.92 -3.71
C LEU A 787 -25.65 12.24 -2.39
N TYR A 788 -24.51 12.59 -1.81
CA TYR A 788 -24.06 12.10 -0.52
C TYR A 788 -23.81 13.29 0.40
N SER A 789 -24.33 13.22 1.63
CA SER A 789 -23.94 14.18 2.67
C SER A 789 -22.47 14.02 3.06
N ALA A 790 -21.95 14.97 3.84
CA ALA A 790 -20.65 14.87 4.51
C ALA A 790 -20.50 13.53 5.28
N GLY A 791 -21.58 13.06 5.92
CA GLY A 791 -21.61 11.81 6.68
C GLY A 791 -21.70 10.54 5.86
N GLY A 792 -21.70 10.63 4.53
CA GLY A 792 -21.84 9.48 3.64
C GLY A 792 -23.28 8.97 3.45
N THR A 793 -24.27 9.59 4.10
CA THR A 793 -25.69 9.27 3.85
C THR A 793 -26.03 9.54 2.39
N LYS A 794 -26.52 8.51 1.71
CA LYS A 794 -26.90 8.56 0.30
C LYS A 794 -28.33 9.07 0.14
N PHE A 795 -28.52 10.07 -0.72
CA PHE A 795 -29.80 10.53 -1.22
C PHE A 795 -29.92 10.10 -2.67
N GLU A 796 -30.60 8.99 -2.90
CA GLU A 796 -30.69 8.39 -4.22
C GLU A 796 -31.61 9.18 -5.14
N LYS A 797 -31.18 9.32 -6.40
CA LYS A 797 -32.08 9.56 -7.54
C LYS A 797 -32.92 10.85 -7.47
N ILE A 798 -32.28 11.97 -7.12
CA ILE A 798 -32.94 13.28 -7.06
C ILE A 798 -33.06 13.88 -8.48
N PRO A 799 -34.25 14.34 -8.92
CA PRO A 799 -34.40 14.97 -10.24
C PRO A 799 -33.58 16.26 -10.37
N LEU A 800 -32.85 16.40 -11.48
CA LEU A 800 -32.10 17.63 -11.78
C LEU A 800 -33.01 18.86 -11.88
N THR A 801 -34.24 18.70 -12.37
CA THR A 801 -35.24 19.78 -12.40
C THR A 801 -35.43 20.38 -11.01
N SER A 802 -35.65 19.54 -9.99
CA SER A 802 -35.85 19.99 -8.61
C SER A 802 -34.61 20.69 -8.05
N LEU A 803 -33.42 20.16 -8.32
CA LEU A 803 -32.17 20.73 -7.84
C LEU A 803 -31.87 22.11 -8.45
N LEU A 804 -32.07 22.25 -9.77
CA LEU A 804 -31.78 23.50 -10.46
C LEU A 804 -32.67 24.66 -9.99
N THR A 805 -33.85 24.39 -9.42
CA THR A 805 -34.68 25.44 -8.78
C THR A 805 -34.08 25.99 -7.49
N GLN A 806 -33.14 25.29 -6.86
CA GLN A 806 -32.50 25.67 -5.59
C GLN A 806 -31.03 26.07 -5.78
N ASN A 807 -30.73 26.75 -6.89
CA ASN A 807 -29.38 27.22 -7.25
C ASN A 807 -28.29 26.13 -7.17
N PHE A 808 -28.63 24.92 -7.60
CA PHE A 808 -27.71 23.81 -7.69
C PHE A 808 -26.50 24.20 -8.55
N ARG A 809 -25.30 24.15 -7.97
CA ARG A 809 -24.05 24.52 -8.65
C ARG A 809 -22.87 23.72 -8.13
N ARG A 810 -21.87 23.52 -8.99
CA ARG A 810 -20.59 22.96 -8.59
C ARG A 810 -19.77 24.00 -7.83
N VAL A 811 -19.18 23.61 -6.70
CA VAL A 811 -18.32 24.48 -5.88
C VAL A 811 -16.84 24.23 -6.19
N HIS A 812 -16.48 22.96 -6.41
CA HIS A 812 -15.12 22.50 -6.73
C HIS A 812 -15.12 21.41 -7.80
#